data_AF-A0AAW6QYK3-F1
#
_entry.id   AF-A0AAW6QYK3-F1
#
_cell.length_a   1.000
_cell.length_b   1.000
_cell.length_c   1.000
_cell.angle_alpha   90.00
_cell.angle_beta   90.00
_cell.angle_gamma   90.00
#
_symmetry.space_group_name_H-M   'P 1'
#
loop_
_entity.id
_entity.type
_entity.pdbx_description
1 polymer ?
#
loop_
_entity_poly.entity_id
_entity_poly.type
_entity_poly.pdbx_seq_one_letter_code
_entity_poly.pdbx_strand_id
1 'polypeptide(L)'
;MKSSAAIKIPLSFLSSGLVKSVIGIALLFGFLPSSFAANRLMDVKYHALVDHQLEVELIFEDAISAPQIDSNASPAELVLTFDDSISGLSKDRLPINQVGVKDLVTSQQDARLTVTLGLSKVKPYQGSVVGNSYRLTINDEVVNSQATANSPFVNSIKNIDFRRNENGGGDLLVYLNSRSVAANVEQIGAKLEVQLYNTDINNDLLYVMDVQDFSTPVKNFETFKDDLTTRIIVDVSGNYEFNYKQEDNLFRLSINKVERTVATKDIKKYNGKTLSLNFQNISVRTVLQIIADYNNFNLVTSDTVEGDITLRLDDVPWDQALDLILQTKGLDKRIEGNILMVAPSEELAIRESQNLKSKQEVKELAPLYSEYLQINYAKATDIAELLKGTDSSLLSPRGSVAVDERTNTVLVKDTAEIIENIHRLVEVLDIPIRQVLIESRMVTVKDDVSEDLGIRWGVTDQQGDKGTSGSLEGAGDIANGTIPSLDNRLNVNLPAAVTNPTSIAFHVAKLADGTILDLELSALEQENKGEIIASPRITTSNQKSAYIEQGVEIPYVQSTSSGATSVTFKKAVLSLRVTPQITPDNRVILDLEITQDSQGKTVDTPTGPAVAIDTQRIGTQVLVDNGETIVLGGIYQQNLISRVSKVPILGDIPLVGFLFRNSTDKNERQELLIFVTPKIVNEKL
;
A
#
# COMPACT_ATOMS: atom_id res chain seq x y z
N MET A 1 26.61 -16.86 53.07
CA MET A 1 27.62 -17.53 52.22
C MET A 1 28.38 -16.46 51.45
N LYS A 2 29.71 -16.39 51.68
CA LYS A 2 30.79 -15.66 50.98
C LYS A 2 30.47 -14.25 50.42
N SER A 3 30.76 -13.15 51.13
CA SER A 3 32.09 -12.53 51.40
C SER A 3 32.71 -11.84 50.17
N SER A 4 32.40 -10.55 49.99
CA SER A 4 33.24 -9.57 49.31
C SER A 4 34.03 -8.82 50.38
N ALA A 5 35.35 -9.01 50.39
CA ALA A 5 36.26 -8.38 51.33
C ALA A 5 37.24 -7.48 50.57
N ALA A 6 37.20 -6.19 50.92
CA ALA A 6 38.16 -5.19 50.51
C ALA A 6 39.55 -5.47 51.11
N ILE A 7 40.59 -5.32 50.31
CA ILE A 7 41.98 -5.24 50.78
C ILE A 7 42.58 -3.93 50.25
N LYS A 8 42.82 -2.99 51.16
CA LYS A 8 43.79 -1.90 51.06
C LYS A 8 44.98 -2.29 51.92
N ILE A 9 46.20 -2.30 51.39
CA ILE A 9 47.45 -2.14 52.17
C ILE A 9 48.45 -1.30 51.33
N PRO A 10 49.23 -0.38 51.94
CA PRO A 10 49.92 0.73 51.30
C PRO A 10 51.41 0.45 51.09
N LEU A 11 52.17 1.38 50.48
CA LEU A 11 53.62 1.43 50.70
C LEU A 11 54.17 2.85 50.52
N SER A 12 54.79 3.34 51.59
CA SER A 12 55.77 4.43 51.58
C SER A 12 57.05 3.94 52.25
N PHE A 13 58.17 4.53 51.82
CA PHE A 13 59.52 4.60 52.41
C PHE A 13 60.65 3.61 52.00
N LEU A 14 61.76 4.28 51.62
CA LEU A 14 63.20 3.98 51.83
C LEU A 14 63.90 2.95 50.92
N SER A 15 64.76 3.41 50.01
CA SER A 15 66.20 3.68 50.27
C SER A 15 67.09 3.54 49.02
N SER A 16 68.06 4.46 48.94
CA SER A 16 69.41 4.36 48.36
C SER A 16 69.63 3.64 47.01
N GLY A 17 69.84 4.47 45.98
CA GLY A 17 71.13 4.52 45.29
C GLY A 17 71.49 3.36 44.36
N LEU A 18 70.97 3.39 43.12
CA LEU A 18 71.60 2.75 41.95
C LEU A 18 70.91 3.18 40.62
N VAL A 19 70.70 4.49 40.40
CA VAL A 19 70.07 5.01 39.15
C VAL A 19 70.85 6.18 38.54
N LYS A 20 72.18 6.11 38.48
CA LYS A 20 73.01 7.16 37.84
C LYS A 20 74.02 6.67 36.81
N SER A 21 73.73 5.57 36.09
CA SER A 21 74.62 5.14 34.99
C SER A 21 73.94 4.60 33.72
N VAL A 22 72.63 4.81 33.53
CA VAL A 22 71.94 4.40 32.27
C VAL A 22 71.21 5.56 31.57
N ILE A 23 71.19 6.76 32.16
CA ILE A 23 70.49 7.94 31.62
C ILE A 23 71.27 8.65 30.49
N GLY A 24 72.47 8.18 30.14
CA GLY A 24 73.32 8.78 29.09
C GLY A 24 73.23 8.15 27.70
N ILE A 25 72.54 7.02 27.51
CA ILE A 25 72.52 6.27 26.23
C ILE A 25 71.09 6.07 25.68
N ALA A 26 70.06 6.61 26.34
CA ALA A 26 68.66 6.55 25.87
C ALA A 26 68.16 7.85 25.19
N LEU A 27 69.01 8.87 25.03
CA LEU A 27 68.64 10.18 24.46
C LEU A 27 69.24 10.44 23.06
N LEU A 28 69.78 9.40 22.40
CA LEU A 28 70.48 9.47 21.12
C LEU A 28 70.10 8.35 20.12
N PHE A 29 68.88 7.84 20.24
CA PHE A 29 68.10 7.27 19.12
C PHE A 29 66.81 8.10 19.08
N GLY A 30 66.82 9.27 18.43
CA GLY A 30 66.52 9.29 17.01
C GLY A 30 65.02 9.15 16.82
N PHE A 31 64.26 10.18 17.20
CA PHE A 31 62.92 10.42 16.65
C PHE A 31 63.09 10.61 15.15
N LEU A 32 63.12 9.50 14.40
CA LEU A 32 62.76 9.53 13.01
C LEU A 32 61.25 9.85 13.01
N PRO A 33 60.79 10.92 12.36
CA PRO A 33 59.38 10.98 12.02
C PRO A 33 59.12 9.74 11.17
N SER A 34 58.34 8.80 11.69
CA SER A 34 57.69 7.80 10.86
C SER A 34 56.79 8.58 9.92
N SER A 35 57.35 8.95 8.75
CA SER A 35 56.54 9.25 7.59
C SER A 35 55.69 8.01 7.40
N PHE A 36 54.43 8.07 7.83
CA PHE A 36 53.45 7.08 7.39
C PHE A 36 53.49 7.18 5.87
N ALA A 37 54.01 6.12 5.23
CA ALA A 37 53.89 6.01 3.79
C ALA A 37 52.38 6.07 3.52
N ALA A 38 51.95 7.08 2.76
CA ALA A 38 50.54 7.23 2.45
C ALA A 38 50.08 5.98 1.68
N ASN A 39 48.99 5.38 2.14
CA ASN A 39 48.50 4.09 1.65
C ASN A 39 48.11 4.22 0.18
N ARG A 40 48.62 3.34 -0.69
CA ARG A 40 48.49 3.50 -2.13
C ARG A 40 47.31 2.70 -2.67
N LEU A 41 46.44 3.34 -3.45
CA LEU A 41 45.41 2.65 -4.24
C LEU A 41 46.08 1.92 -5.41
N MET A 42 46.14 0.59 -5.34
CA MET A 42 46.87 -0.26 -6.26
C MET A 42 46.05 -0.66 -7.48
N ASP A 43 44.76 -0.94 -7.28
CA ASP A 43 43.89 -1.47 -8.33
C ASP A 43 42.43 -1.06 -8.12
N VAL A 44 41.68 -1.01 -9.22
CA VAL A 44 40.23 -0.78 -9.23
C VAL A 44 39.59 -1.86 -10.08
N LYS A 45 38.84 -2.75 -9.45
CA LYS A 45 38.06 -3.78 -10.14
C LYS A 45 36.61 -3.37 -10.17
N TYR A 46 35.93 -3.66 -11.28
CA TYR A 46 34.50 -3.48 -11.37
C TYR A 46 33.88 -4.63 -12.15
N HIS A 47 32.71 -5.05 -11.72
CA HIS A 47 31.92 -6.05 -12.43
C HIS A 47 30.43 -5.81 -12.20
N ALA A 48 29.64 -6.00 -13.26
CA ALA A 48 28.20 -6.05 -13.15
C ALA A 48 27.81 -7.45 -12.61
N LEU A 49 27.13 -7.52 -11.46
CA LEU A 49 26.64 -8.78 -10.90
C LEU A 49 25.34 -9.22 -11.61
N VAL A 50 24.50 -8.26 -11.99
CA VAL A 50 23.22 -8.39 -12.69
C VAL A 50 23.06 -7.15 -13.58
N ASP A 51 22.14 -7.15 -14.56
CA ASP A 51 21.87 -6.00 -15.45
C ASP A 51 21.58 -4.67 -14.71
N HIS A 52 21.30 -4.73 -13.40
CA HIS A 52 20.94 -3.59 -12.55
C HIS A 52 21.87 -3.35 -11.33
N GLN A 53 23.01 -4.04 -11.22
CA GLN A 53 23.91 -3.90 -10.07
C GLN A 53 25.39 -3.90 -10.48
N LEU A 54 26.12 -2.86 -10.09
CA LEU A 54 27.57 -2.74 -10.30
C LEU A 54 28.30 -2.78 -8.96
N GLU A 55 29.27 -3.67 -8.82
CA GLU A 55 30.22 -3.65 -7.72
C GLU A 55 31.55 -3.05 -8.20
N VAL A 56 32.06 -2.07 -7.47
CA VAL A 56 33.36 -1.43 -7.63
C VAL A 56 34.20 -1.74 -6.39
N GLU A 57 35.33 -2.41 -6.58
CA GLU A 57 36.28 -2.75 -5.52
C GLU A 57 37.57 -1.94 -5.70
N LEU A 58 37.85 -1.05 -4.74
CA LEU A 58 39.07 -0.26 -4.66
C LEU A 58 40.07 -1.01 -3.77
N ILE A 59 41.23 -1.39 -4.29
CA ILE A 59 42.22 -2.23 -3.59
C ILE A 59 43.44 -1.39 -3.21
N PHE A 60 43.71 -1.28 -1.91
CA PHE A 60 44.83 -0.53 -1.36
C PHE A 60 45.99 -1.45 -0.95
N GLU A 61 47.18 -0.87 -0.76
CA GLU A 61 48.38 -1.59 -0.32
C GLU A 61 48.23 -2.10 1.12
N ASP A 62 47.74 -1.25 2.02
CA ASP A 62 47.50 -1.55 3.43
C ASP A 62 46.01 -1.45 3.81
N ALA A 63 45.66 -1.87 5.02
CA ALA A 63 44.30 -1.72 5.56
C ALA A 63 43.85 -0.25 5.58
N ILE A 64 42.58 0.00 5.26
CA ILE A 64 42.00 1.35 5.16
C ILE A 64 40.93 1.60 6.22
N SER A 65 40.71 2.88 6.53
CA SER A 65 39.49 3.34 7.22
C SER A 65 38.36 3.59 6.23
N ALA A 66 37.12 3.64 6.72
CA ALA A 66 35.97 3.99 5.89
C ALA A 66 36.13 5.41 5.31
N PRO A 67 35.88 5.61 4.00
CA PRO A 67 36.00 6.92 3.37
C PRO A 67 34.87 7.86 3.81
N GLN A 68 35.12 9.16 3.67
CA GLN A 68 34.04 10.14 3.66
C GLN A 68 33.36 10.10 2.30
N ILE A 69 32.03 9.99 2.28
CA ILE A 69 31.26 9.85 1.04
C ILE A 69 30.35 11.05 0.88
N ASP A 70 30.51 11.75 -0.23
CA ASP A 70 29.62 12.83 -0.64
C ASP A 70 28.94 12.47 -1.96
N SER A 71 27.67 12.84 -2.11
CA SER A 71 26.92 12.64 -3.34
C SER A 71 26.35 13.96 -3.82
N ASN A 72 26.49 14.22 -5.12
CA ASN A 72 25.92 15.39 -5.77
C ASN A 72 24.88 14.95 -6.81
N ALA A 73 23.80 15.72 -6.97
CA ALA A 73 22.74 15.47 -7.92
C ALA A 73 22.94 16.17 -9.26
N SER A 74 23.67 17.29 -9.29
CA SER A 74 23.91 18.05 -10.51
C SER A 74 25.31 18.71 -10.48
N PRO A 75 26.30 18.15 -11.18
CA PRO A 75 26.27 16.88 -11.91
C PRO A 75 26.13 15.66 -10.96
N ALA A 76 25.53 14.57 -11.46
CA ALA A 76 25.32 13.35 -10.69
C ALA A 76 26.66 12.64 -10.44
N GLU A 77 27.21 12.75 -9.23
CA GLU A 77 28.53 12.24 -8.87
C GLU A 77 28.54 11.65 -7.45
N LEU A 78 29.37 10.63 -7.23
CA LEU A 78 29.67 10.07 -5.92
C LEU A 78 31.16 10.23 -5.63
N VAL A 79 31.50 10.98 -4.57
CA VAL A 79 32.86 11.36 -4.21
C VAL A 79 33.25 10.61 -2.94
N LEU A 80 34.27 9.76 -3.03
CA LEU A 80 34.86 9.03 -1.92
C LEU A 80 36.19 9.69 -1.55
N THR A 81 36.33 10.18 -0.32
CA THR A 81 37.56 10.80 0.18
C THR A 81 38.22 9.87 1.20
N PHE A 82 39.44 9.46 0.90
CA PHE A 82 40.29 8.64 1.76
C PHE A 82 41.42 9.52 2.31
N ASP A 83 41.43 9.67 3.64
CA ASP A 83 42.57 10.28 4.34
C ASP A 83 43.78 9.32 4.33
N ASP A 84 44.97 9.89 4.44
CA ASP A 84 46.27 9.20 4.43
C ASP A 84 46.49 8.24 3.25
N SER A 85 45.87 8.53 2.10
CA SER A 85 45.89 7.68 0.91
C SER A 85 46.29 8.44 -0.35
N ILE A 86 46.91 7.75 -1.31
CA ILE A 86 47.39 8.31 -2.59
C ILE A 86 47.02 7.41 -3.77
N SER A 87 46.92 7.97 -4.99
CA SER A 87 46.63 7.17 -6.17
C SER A 87 47.89 6.43 -6.64
N GLY A 88 47.82 5.12 -6.77
CA GLY A 88 48.85 4.28 -7.40
C GLY A 88 48.46 3.79 -8.80
N LEU A 89 47.32 4.23 -9.32
CA LEU A 89 46.81 3.80 -10.61
C LEU A 89 47.63 4.40 -11.75
N SER A 90 47.76 3.64 -12.84
CA SER A 90 48.45 4.11 -14.06
C SER A 90 47.68 5.17 -14.85
N LYS A 91 46.39 5.32 -14.59
CA LYS A 91 45.50 6.30 -15.22
C LYS A 91 44.58 6.91 -14.17
N ASP A 92 44.47 8.23 -14.20
CA ASP A 92 43.60 8.97 -13.28
C ASP A 92 42.11 8.90 -13.65
N ARG A 93 41.78 8.43 -14.86
CA ARG A 93 40.41 8.27 -15.34
C ARG A 93 40.20 6.88 -15.93
N LEU A 94 39.18 6.19 -15.44
CA LEU A 94 38.76 4.85 -15.85
C LEU A 94 37.31 4.91 -16.37
N PRO A 95 37.07 4.72 -17.68
CA PRO A 95 35.71 4.63 -18.20
C PRO A 95 35.08 3.30 -17.80
N ILE A 96 33.94 3.33 -17.10
CA ILE A 96 33.20 2.15 -16.65
C ILE A 96 32.05 1.85 -17.62
N ASN A 97 31.23 2.85 -17.93
CA ASN A 97 30.07 2.79 -18.85
C ASN A 97 29.15 1.57 -18.65
N GLN A 98 28.89 1.19 -17.39
CA GLN A 98 28.04 0.07 -17.01
C GLN A 98 27.08 0.48 -15.89
N VAL A 99 25.85 -0.02 -15.93
CA VAL A 99 24.82 0.17 -14.89
C VAL A 99 24.72 1.63 -14.43
N GLY A 100 24.72 2.58 -15.37
CA GLY A 100 24.59 4.02 -15.09
C GLY A 100 25.81 4.71 -14.45
N VAL A 101 26.95 4.03 -14.31
CA VAL A 101 28.24 4.65 -13.95
C VAL A 101 29.02 4.93 -15.24
N LYS A 102 29.39 6.20 -15.46
CA LYS A 102 30.10 6.67 -16.64
C LYS A 102 31.60 6.40 -16.51
N ASP A 103 32.22 6.97 -15.48
CA ASP A 103 33.65 6.91 -15.26
C ASP A 103 33.99 6.98 -13.76
N LEU A 104 35.21 6.59 -13.44
CA LEU A 104 35.84 6.80 -12.14
C LEU A 104 37.09 7.66 -12.36
N VAL A 105 37.21 8.74 -11.60
CA VAL A 105 38.31 9.69 -11.66
C VAL A 105 38.98 9.76 -10.30
N THR A 106 40.30 9.59 -10.24
CA THR A 106 41.07 9.81 -9.03
C THR A 106 41.77 11.15 -9.08
N SER A 107 41.66 11.94 -8.02
CA SER A 107 42.42 13.16 -7.80
C SER A 107 43.12 13.07 -6.45
N GLN A 108 44.33 13.60 -6.36
CA GLN A 108 45.12 13.59 -5.14
C GLN A 108 45.52 15.01 -4.77
N GLN A 109 45.33 15.35 -3.49
CA GLN A 109 45.88 16.55 -2.88
C GLN A 109 46.58 16.16 -1.58
N ASP A 110 47.90 16.33 -1.52
CA ASP A 110 48.75 15.89 -0.41
C ASP A 110 48.60 14.39 -0.10
N ALA A 111 48.22 14.04 1.14
CA ALA A 111 47.92 12.68 1.59
C ALA A 111 46.41 12.37 1.57
N ARG A 112 45.62 13.08 0.76
CA ARG A 112 44.20 12.77 0.55
C ARG A 112 43.94 12.32 -0.87
N LEU A 113 43.33 11.15 -0.99
CA LEU A 113 42.87 10.60 -2.25
C LEU A 113 41.36 10.81 -2.37
N THR A 114 40.96 11.48 -3.44
CA THR A 114 39.55 11.63 -3.82
C THR A 114 39.27 10.75 -5.03
N VAL A 115 38.30 9.85 -4.88
CA VAL A 115 37.80 8.98 -5.96
C VAL A 115 36.38 9.42 -6.31
N THR A 116 36.20 10.01 -7.48
CA THR A 116 34.92 10.50 -7.98
C THR A 116 34.35 9.55 -9.02
N LEU A 117 33.17 9.01 -8.77
CA LEU A 117 32.40 8.22 -9.73
C LEU A 117 31.36 9.13 -10.41
N GLY A 118 31.48 9.29 -11.73
CA GLY A 118 30.49 10.00 -12.54
C GLY A 118 29.29 9.11 -12.83
N LEU A 119 28.08 9.57 -12.49
CA LEU A 119 26.83 8.82 -12.66
C LEU A 119 25.96 9.42 -13.78
N SER A 120 25.07 8.61 -14.35
CA SER A 120 24.01 9.08 -15.26
C SER A 120 22.87 9.76 -14.51
N LYS A 121 22.54 9.25 -13.32
CA LYS A 121 21.59 9.77 -12.34
C LYS A 121 22.06 9.36 -10.94
N VAL A 122 21.62 10.06 -9.89
CA VAL A 122 21.91 9.65 -8.50
C VAL A 122 21.30 8.26 -8.24
N LYS A 123 22.05 7.36 -7.62
CA LYS A 123 21.64 5.97 -7.37
C LYS A 123 21.91 5.55 -5.92
N PRO A 124 21.10 4.66 -5.34
CA PRO A 124 21.41 4.01 -4.07
C PRO A 124 22.74 3.28 -4.16
N TYR A 125 23.51 3.36 -3.08
CA TYR A 125 24.81 2.69 -2.98
C TYR A 125 25.03 2.08 -1.60
N GLN A 126 25.87 1.06 -1.52
CA GLN A 126 26.32 0.49 -0.24
C GLN A 126 27.82 0.35 -0.26
N GLY A 127 28.47 0.84 0.79
CA GLY A 127 29.91 0.80 0.95
C GLY A 127 30.31 -0.05 2.14
N SER A 128 31.31 -0.92 1.98
CA SER A 128 31.91 -1.64 3.10
C SER A 128 33.42 -1.74 2.95
N VAL A 129 34.11 -1.62 4.09
CA VAL A 129 35.55 -1.87 4.16
C VAL A 129 35.77 -3.36 4.43
N VAL A 130 36.55 -4.01 3.57
CA VAL A 130 36.92 -5.42 3.69
C VAL A 130 38.46 -5.51 3.70
N GLY A 131 39.07 -5.41 4.88
CA GLY A 131 40.52 -5.45 5.03
C GLY A 131 41.22 -4.25 4.38
N ASN A 132 41.94 -4.48 3.28
CA ASN A 132 42.61 -3.45 2.47
C ASN A 132 41.82 -3.03 1.23
N SER A 133 40.58 -3.49 1.05
CA SER A 133 39.72 -3.04 -0.04
C SER A 133 38.48 -2.31 0.45
N TYR A 134 38.02 -1.36 -0.35
CA TYR A 134 36.71 -0.72 -0.21
C TYR A 134 35.79 -1.23 -1.31
N ARG A 135 34.71 -1.90 -0.91
CA ARG A 135 33.71 -2.45 -1.81
C ARG A 135 32.51 -1.53 -1.85
N LEU A 136 32.26 -0.95 -3.00
CA LEU A 136 31.12 -0.08 -3.29
C LEU A 136 30.17 -0.78 -4.26
N THR A 137 28.95 -1.03 -3.81
CA THR A 137 27.87 -1.58 -4.63
C THR A 137 26.92 -0.45 -5.02
N ILE A 138 26.65 -0.28 -6.32
CA ILE A 138 25.73 0.72 -6.87
C ILE A 138 24.58 -0.02 -7.53
N ASN A 139 23.35 0.30 -7.12
CA ASN A 139 22.14 -0.42 -7.51
C ASN A 139 21.23 0.46 -8.38
N ASP A 140 20.60 -0.11 -9.42
CA ASP A 140 19.45 0.49 -10.11
C ASP A 140 18.13 0.23 -9.36
N GLU A 141 18.04 -0.89 -8.64
CA GLU A 141 16.92 -1.26 -7.76
C GLU A 141 17.44 -1.91 -6.46
N VAL A 142 16.73 -1.70 -5.35
CA VAL A 142 17.15 -2.20 -4.04
C VAL A 142 16.93 -3.73 -3.97
N VAL A 143 17.97 -4.51 -4.24
CA VAL A 143 17.94 -5.96 -4.02
C VAL A 143 18.12 -6.24 -2.53
N ASN A 144 17.05 -6.70 -1.88
CA ASN A 144 17.01 -7.03 -0.47
C ASN A 144 17.89 -8.27 -0.18
N SER A 145 19.16 -8.04 0.14
CA SER A 145 20.08 -9.06 0.64
C SER A 145 20.26 -8.87 2.14
N GLN A 146 19.85 -9.88 2.90
CA GLN A 146 20.01 -9.98 4.35
C GLN A 146 21.47 -9.68 4.76
N ALA A 147 21.69 -8.67 5.59
CA ALA A 147 22.93 -8.50 6.34
C ALA A 147 22.72 -7.80 7.70
N THR A 148 22.86 -8.60 8.75
CA THR A 148 23.45 -8.30 10.08
C THR A 148 23.80 -6.85 10.47
N ALA A 149 23.13 -6.38 11.53
CA ALA A 149 23.62 -5.58 12.68
C ALA A 149 24.45 -4.28 12.50
N ASN A 150 24.62 -3.72 11.30
CA ASN A 150 25.03 -2.31 11.12
C ASN A 150 23.99 -1.62 10.22
N SER A 151 23.49 -0.46 10.64
CA SER A 151 22.45 0.27 9.90
C SER A 151 22.91 0.50 8.46
N PRO A 152 22.14 0.07 7.44
CA PRO A 152 22.53 0.20 6.03
C PRO A 152 22.36 1.64 5.50
N PHE A 153 21.83 2.55 6.33
CA PHE A 153 21.67 3.96 6.03
C PHE A 153 22.92 4.76 6.39
N VAL A 154 23.33 5.65 5.47
CA VAL A 154 24.51 6.52 5.64
C VAL A 154 24.14 7.83 6.35
N ASN A 155 22.87 8.23 6.29
CA ASN A 155 22.34 9.43 6.93
C ASN A 155 21.00 9.13 7.63
N SER A 156 20.53 10.04 8.49
CA SER A 156 19.21 9.93 9.13
C SER A 156 18.57 11.30 9.33
N ILE A 157 17.25 11.39 9.18
CA ILE A 157 16.47 12.59 9.45
C ILE A 157 16.26 12.73 10.96
N LYS A 158 16.65 13.88 11.51
CA LYS A 158 16.42 14.26 12.90
C LYS A 158 15.07 14.94 13.10
N ASN A 159 14.68 15.81 12.17
CA ASN A 159 13.44 16.58 12.26
C ASN A 159 13.03 17.11 10.88
N ILE A 160 11.73 17.36 10.71
CA ILE A 160 11.18 18.02 9.53
C ILE A 160 10.32 19.20 10.02
N ASP A 161 10.63 20.40 9.54
CA ASP A 161 9.91 21.63 9.86
C ASP A 161 9.40 22.27 8.56
N PHE A 162 8.34 23.07 8.65
CA PHE A 162 7.78 23.81 7.52
C PHE A 162 7.53 25.26 7.90
N ARG A 163 7.98 26.19 7.07
CA ARG A 163 7.84 27.64 7.34
C ARG A 163 7.41 28.39 6.11
N ARG A 164 6.62 29.45 6.32
CA ARG A 164 6.37 30.44 5.27
C ARG A 164 7.63 31.29 5.06
N ASN A 165 8.03 31.48 3.80
CA ASN A 165 9.14 32.35 3.44
C ASN A 165 8.67 33.79 3.12
N GLU A 166 9.62 34.71 2.98
CA GLU A 166 9.33 36.15 2.73
C GLU A 166 8.57 36.40 1.41
N ASN A 167 8.70 35.50 0.44
CA ASN A 167 8.06 35.60 -0.88
C ASN A 167 6.64 35.02 -0.90
N GLY A 168 6.08 34.63 0.26
CA GLY A 168 4.77 33.99 0.35
C GLY A 168 4.74 32.53 -0.13
N GLY A 169 5.92 31.95 -0.37
CA GLY A 169 6.13 30.52 -0.57
C GLY A 169 6.27 29.74 0.74
N GLY A 170 6.49 28.43 0.62
CA GLY A 170 6.75 27.51 1.72
C GLY A 170 8.15 26.91 1.63
N ASP A 171 8.87 26.90 2.75
CA ASP A 171 10.15 26.24 2.91
C ASP A 171 9.94 24.95 3.71
N LEU A 172 10.26 23.81 3.10
CA LEU A 172 10.39 22.52 3.78
C LEU A 172 11.83 22.36 4.26
N LEU A 173 12.00 22.15 5.57
CA LEU A 173 13.28 22.14 6.27
C LEU A 173 13.53 20.75 6.86
N VAL A 174 14.41 19.97 6.24
CA VAL A 174 14.75 18.62 6.70
C VAL A 174 16.12 18.64 7.38
N TYR A 175 16.12 18.47 8.70
CA TYR A 175 17.34 18.42 9.50
C TYR A 175 17.92 17.01 9.47
N LEU A 176 19.13 16.87 8.96
CA LEU A 176 19.86 15.62 8.79
C LEU A 176 20.92 15.43 9.87
N ASN A 177 21.43 14.20 10.01
CA ASN A 177 22.52 13.89 10.93
C ASN A 177 23.90 14.11 10.29
N SER A 178 24.05 13.89 8.98
CA SER A 178 25.25 14.19 8.21
C SER A 178 25.17 15.56 7.53
N ARG A 179 26.30 16.00 6.96
CA ARG A 179 26.41 17.25 6.19
C ARG A 179 26.21 17.06 4.68
N SER A 180 26.00 15.83 4.22
CA SER A 180 25.87 15.51 2.80
C SER A 180 24.71 14.55 2.57
N VAL A 181 23.91 14.83 1.55
CA VAL A 181 22.74 14.02 1.21
C VAL A 181 22.61 13.90 -0.29
N ALA A 182 22.39 12.67 -0.75
CA ALA A 182 22.02 12.36 -2.11
C ALA A 182 20.52 12.64 -2.26
N ALA A 183 20.15 13.85 -2.68
CA ALA A 183 18.76 14.26 -2.85
C ALA A 183 18.40 14.38 -4.33
N ASN A 184 17.25 13.82 -4.72
CA ASN A 184 16.60 14.10 -5.99
C ASN A 184 15.26 14.78 -5.73
N VAL A 185 14.93 15.82 -6.49
CA VAL A 185 13.64 16.51 -6.37
C VAL A 185 13.02 16.63 -7.76
N GLU A 186 11.90 15.94 -7.94
CA GLU A 186 11.19 15.87 -9.22
C GLU A 186 9.72 16.25 -9.07
N GLN A 187 9.16 16.83 -10.13
CA GLN A 187 7.74 17.12 -10.20
C GLN A 187 7.00 15.95 -10.86
N ILE A 188 6.10 15.32 -10.10
CA ILE A 188 5.26 14.20 -10.56
C ILE A 188 3.80 14.67 -10.57
N GLY A 189 3.33 15.10 -11.74
CA GLY A 189 1.99 15.67 -11.92
C GLY A 189 1.81 16.97 -11.13
N ALA A 190 0.88 16.97 -10.16
CA ALA A 190 0.60 18.12 -9.30
C ALA A 190 1.44 18.15 -8.00
N LYS A 191 2.22 17.10 -7.72
CA LYS A 191 2.99 16.96 -6.48
C LYS A 191 4.49 17.07 -6.76
N LEU A 192 5.26 17.52 -5.76
CA LEU A 192 6.71 17.44 -5.75
C LEU A 192 7.14 16.22 -4.95
N GLU A 193 8.04 15.42 -5.50
CA GLU A 193 8.63 14.28 -4.80
C GLU A 193 10.11 14.59 -4.50
N VAL A 194 10.47 14.52 -3.22
CA VAL A 194 11.85 14.59 -2.72
C VAL A 194 12.28 13.19 -2.34
N GLN A 195 13.31 12.68 -2.98
CA GLN A 195 13.93 11.38 -2.66
C GLN A 195 15.29 11.63 -2.02
N LEU A 196 15.47 11.19 -0.78
CA LEU A 196 16.74 11.24 -0.04
C LEU A 196 17.32 9.83 0.01
N TYR A 197 18.30 9.54 -0.84
CA TYR A 197 18.92 8.23 -0.91
C TYR A 197 19.84 7.97 0.29
N ASN A 198 19.90 6.69 0.69
CA ASN A 198 20.65 6.19 1.84
C ASN A 198 20.38 6.95 3.14
N THR A 199 19.18 7.52 3.28
CA THR A 199 18.79 8.37 4.41
C THR A 199 17.64 7.71 5.16
N ASP A 200 17.85 7.41 6.43
CA ASP A 200 16.84 6.83 7.31
C ASP A 200 15.85 7.89 7.82
N ILE A 201 14.63 7.48 8.09
CA ILE A 201 13.61 8.28 8.77
C ILE A 201 13.02 7.48 9.94
N ASN A 202 12.92 8.12 11.10
CA ASN A 202 12.31 7.52 12.28
C ASN A 202 10.79 7.39 12.07
N ASN A 203 10.18 6.35 12.61
CA ASN A 203 8.75 6.09 12.49
C ASN A 203 7.89 7.24 13.04
N ASP A 204 8.39 7.99 14.04
CA ASP A 204 7.70 9.17 14.58
C ASP A 204 7.60 10.33 13.58
N LEU A 205 8.45 10.32 12.55
CA LEU A 205 8.48 11.31 11.47
C LEU A 205 7.75 10.82 10.22
N LEU A 206 7.05 9.67 10.28
CA LEU A 206 6.20 9.15 9.20
C LEU A 206 4.76 9.65 9.37
N TYR A 207 4.46 10.82 8.82
CA TYR A 207 3.15 11.44 8.94
C TYR A 207 2.76 12.25 7.70
N VAL A 208 1.47 12.57 7.62
CA VAL A 208 0.93 13.63 6.76
C VAL A 208 0.80 14.90 7.60
N MET A 209 1.42 15.99 7.16
CA MET A 209 1.31 17.29 7.81
C MET A 209 0.54 18.26 6.92
N ASP A 210 -0.56 18.79 7.45
CA ASP A 210 -1.29 19.89 6.81
C ASP A 210 -0.60 21.22 7.15
N VAL A 211 -0.32 22.01 6.12
CA VAL A 211 0.37 23.30 6.23
C VAL A 211 -0.42 24.44 5.59
N GLN A 212 -1.72 24.24 5.33
CA GLN A 212 -2.59 25.27 4.74
C GLN A 212 -2.71 26.53 5.62
N ASP A 213 -2.64 26.36 6.94
CA ASP A 213 -2.71 27.48 7.91
C ASP A 213 -1.56 28.49 7.73
N PHE A 214 -0.44 28.07 7.14
CA PHE A 214 0.70 28.94 6.87
C PHE A 214 0.50 29.86 5.67
N SER A 215 -0.64 29.80 4.97
CA SER A 215 -0.95 30.65 3.80
C SER A 215 0.14 30.57 2.71
N THR A 216 0.62 29.36 2.42
CA THR A 216 1.61 29.04 1.38
C THR A 216 0.94 28.27 0.23
N PRO A 217 1.58 28.11 -0.94
CA PRO A 217 1.02 27.26 -2.01
C PRO A 217 1.00 25.77 -1.64
N VAL A 218 1.78 25.34 -0.64
CA VAL A 218 1.84 23.95 -0.18
C VAL A 218 0.59 23.65 0.67
N LYS A 219 -0.11 22.57 0.35
CA LYS A 219 -1.28 22.11 1.12
C LYS A 219 -0.84 21.20 2.27
N ASN A 220 -0.08 20.18 1.93
CA ASN A 220 0.42 19.21 2.88
C ASN A 220 1.73 18.60 2.35
N PHE A 221 2.44 17.92 3.23
CA PHE A 221 3.50 17.01 2.83
C PHE A 221 3.37 15.69 3.59
N GLU A 222 3.79 14.61 2.95
CA GLU A 222 3.72 13.26 3.47
C GLU A 222 5.08 12.59 3.31
N THR A 223 5.50 11.89 4.35
CA THR A 223 6.83 11.26 4.45
C THR A 223 6.70 9.74 4.42
N PHE A 224 7.52 9.09 3.61
CA PHE A 224 7.55 7.65 3.40
C PHE A 224 8.97 7.11 3.61
N LYS A 225 9.05 5.85 4.04
CA LYS A 225 10.29 5.11 4.17
C LYS A 225 10.28 3.95 3.19
N ASP A 226 11.13 4.03 2.17
CA ASP A 226 11.21 3.04 1.09
C ASP A 226 12.61 2.42 1.07
N ASP A 227 12.76 1.25 1.69
CA ASP A 227 14.03 0.53 1.84
C ASP A 227 15.21 1.42 2.27
N LEU A 228 16.07 1.88 1.34
CA LEU A 228 17.23 2.75 1.59
C LEU A 228 16.95 4.25 1.34
N THR A 229 15.74 4.60 0.93
CA THR A 229 15.38 5.95 0.46
C THR A 229 14.27 6.50 1.33
N THR A 230 14.44 7.73 1.83
CA THR A 230 13.31 8.46 2.40
C THR A 230 12.65 9.29 1.30
N ARG A 231 11.34 9.13 1.10
CA ARG A 231 10.58 9.95 0.16
C ARG A 231 9.70 10.95 0.89
N ILE A 232 9.65 12.18 0.41
CA ILE A 232 8.75 13.23 0.90
C ILE A 232 7.94 13.74 -0.27
N ILE A 233 6.63 13.53 -0.23
CA ILE A 233 5.69 13.98 -1.25
C ILE A 233 5.04 15.27 -0.76
N VAL A 234 5.19 16.35 -1.50
CA VAL A 234 4.67 17.67 -1.18
C VAL A 234 3.53 18.00 -2.16
N ASP A 235 2.31 18.18 -1.66
CA ASP A 235 1.16 18.60 -2.47
C ASP A 235 1.16 20.13 -2.58
N VAL A 236 1.34 20.63 -3.80
CA VAL A 236 1.44 22.06 -4.08
C VAL A 236 0.28 22.50 -4.98
N SER A 237 -0.39 23.56 -4.57
CA SER A 237 -1.49 24.16 -5.30
C SER A 237 -1.03 25.26 -6.27
N GLY A 238 -1.59 25.25 -7.48
CA GLY A 238 -1.34 26.29 -8.48
C GLY A 238 0.01 26.14 -9.19
N ASN A 239 0.47 27.22 -9.83
CA ASN A 239 1.80 27.25 -10.43
C ASN A 239 2.83 27.66 -9.37
N TYR A 240 3.97 26.99 -9.40
CA TYR A 240 5.05 27.22 -8.46
C TYR A 240 6.40 27.03 -9.15
N GLU A 241 7.41 27.64 -8.55
CA GLU A 241 8.81 27.39 -8.82
C GLU A 241 9.43 26.85 -7.55
N PHE A 242 10.30 25.85 -7.68
CA PHE A 242 10.99 25.27 -6.54
C PHE A 242 12.50 25.33 -6.75
N ASN A 243 13.22 25.44 -5.63
CA ASN A 243 14.65 25.23 -5.57
C ASN A 243 14.99 24.48 -4.29
N TYR A 244 16.08 23.73 -4.30
CA TYR A 244 16.56 23.06 -3.10
C TYR A 244 18.07 23.26 -2.93
N LYS A 245 18.51 23.30 -1.68
CA LYS A 245 19.92 23.40 -1.29
C LYS A 245 20.16 22.64 0.00
N GLN A 246 21.36 22.08 0.12
CA GLN A 246 21.89 21.56 1.37
C GLN A 246 22.79 22.62 2.00
N GLU A 247 22.44 23.09 3.20
CA GLU A 247 23.23 24.00 4.02
C GLU A 247 23.65 23.27 5.30
N ASP A 248 24.92 22.88 5.41
CA ASP A 248 25.42 22.01 6.48
C ASP A 248 24.56 20.74 6.64
N ASN A 249 23.86 20.59 7.76
CA ASN A 249 22.99 19.46 8.07
C ASN A 249 21.51 19.76 7.80
N LEU A 250 21.19 20.81 7.04
CA LEU A 250 19.82 21.21 6.70
C LEU A 250 19.61 21.10 5.19
N PHE A 251 18.69 20.23 4.78
CA PHE A 251 18.15 20.24 3.43
C PHE A 251 16.95 21.18 3.39
N ARG A 252 17.04 22.25 2.59
CA ARG A 252 15.96 23.23 2.39
C ARG A 252 15.40 23.06 0.98
N LEU A 253 14.09 22.82 0.88
CA LEU A 253 13.32 22.93 -0.34
C LEU A 253 12.41 24.16 -0.24
N SER A 254 12.65 25.16 -1.08
CA SER A 254 11.83 26.37 -1.15
C SER A 254 10.87 26.27 -2.32
N ILE A 255 9.56 26.33 -2.04
CA ILE A 255 8.46 26.32 -3.01
C ILE A 255 7.80 27.69 -3.03
N ASN A 256 8.03 28.45 -4.09
CA ASN A 256 7.46 29.78 -4.26
C ASN A 256 6.26 29.74 -5.19
N LYS A 257 5.18 30.40 -4.80
CA LYS A 257 4.03 30.59 -5.68
C LYS A 257 4.49 31.41 -6.87
N VAL A 258 4.36 30.84 -8.06
CA VAL A 258 4.41 31.64 -9.28
C VAL A 258 3.04 32.24 -9.39
N GLU A 259 2.94 33.53 -9.07
CA GLU A 259 1.81 34.29 -9.55
C GLU A 259 1.87 34.21 -11.08
N ARG A 260 1.06 33.31 -11.66
CA ARG A 260 0.36 33.70 -12.87
C ARG A 260 -0.33 34.96 -12.45
N THR A 261 0.24 36.09 -12.85
CA THR A 261 -0.55 37.24 -13.20
C THR A 261 -1.69 36.65 -14.01
N VAL A 262 -2.84 36.50 -13.35
CA VAL A 262 -4.13 36.54 -13.99
C VAL A 262 -3.99 37.65 -15.02
N ALA A 263 -4.51 37.44 -16.23
CA ALA A 263 -4.51 38.44 -17.27
C ALA A 263 -5.36 39.68 -16.90
N THR A 264 -5.20 40.25 -15.70
CA THR A 264 -5.16 41.68 -15.51
C THR A 264 -4.05 42.21 -16.42
N LYS A 265 -4.44 42.65 -17.62
CA LYS A 265 -3.67 43.45 -18.59
C LYS A 265 -2.17 43.46 -18.29
N ASP A 266 -1.39 42.66 -19.03
CA ASP A 266 0.07 42.63 -19.04
C ASP A 266 0.68 43.93 -18.50
N ILE A 267 1.08 43.96 -17.23
CA ILE A 267 2.02 44.97 -16.78
C ILE A 267 3.36 44.46 -17.31
N LYS A 268 3.64 44.74 -18.58
CA LYS A 268 4.90 44.42 -19.25
C LYS A 268 6.04 44.93 -18.35
N LYS A 269 6.80 44.02 -17.72
CA LYS A 269 8.03 44.36 -17.00
C LYS A 269 9.08 44.70 -18.03
N TYR A 270 9.54 45.95 -18.01
CA TYR A 270 10.55 46.47 -18.91
C TYR A 270 11.91 46.40 -18.22
N ASN A 271 12.80 45.55 -18.74
CA ASN A 271 14.12 45.27 -18.17
C ASN A 271 15.26 45.70 -19.11
N GLY A 272 14.93 46.40 -20.20
CA GLY A 272 15.91 46.89 -21.15
C GLY A 272 16.85 47.94 -20.57
N LYS A 273 18.07 48.04 -21.12
CA LYS A 273 18.98 49.16 -20.87
C LYS A 273 18.21 50.49 -21.06
N THR A 274 18.43 51.43 -20.14
CA THR A 274 17.77 52.73 -20.23
C THR A 274 18.37 53.58 -21.34
N LEU A 275 17.53 54.36 -21.99
CA LEU A 275 17.92 55.30 -23.02
C LEU A 275 17.19 56.63 -22.82
N SER A 276 17.88 57.72 -23.16
CA SER A 276 17.29 59.06 -23.23
C SER A 276 17.36 59.54 -24.69
N LEU A 277 16.19 59.82 -25.28
CA LEU A 277 16.05 60.25 -26.67
C LEU A 277 15.14 61.48 -26.73
N ASN A 278 15.48 62.44 -27.58
CA ASN A 278 14.62 63.59 -27.82
C ASN A 278 14.54 63.85 -29.32
N PHE A 279 13.39 63.52 -29.91
CA PHE A 279 13.13 63.70 -31.33
C PHE A 279 11.85 64.50 -31.56
N GLN A 280 11.95 65.44 -32.49
CA GLN A 280 10.82 66.22 -32.99
C GLN A 280 10.63 65.86 -34.45
N ASN A 281 9.44 65.35 -34.79
CA ASN A 281 9.03 65.00 -36.16
C ASN A 281 10.02 64.07 -36.90
N ILE A 282 10.31 62.91 -36.33
CA ILE A 282 11.19 61.89 -36.92
C ILE A 282 10.37 60.70 -37.44
N SER A 283 10.79 60.09 -38.55
CA SER A 283 10.16 58.88 -39.09
C SER A 283 10.26 57.72 -38.10
N VAL A 284 9.15 57.00 -37.89
CA VAL A 284 9.07 55.84 -36.98
C VAL A 284 10.13 54.78 -37.32
N ARG A 285 10.42 54.56 -38.60
CA ARG A 285 11.46 53.61 -39.06
C ARG A 285 12.85 53.98 -38.53
N THR A 286 13.17 55.28 -38.54
CA THR A 286 14.47 55.79 -38.06
C THR A 286 14.60 55.60 -36.55
N VAL A 287 13.52 55.83 -35.80
CA VAL A 287 13.51 55.60 -34.35
C VAL A 287 13.66 54.12 -34.02
N LEU A 288 12.93 53.25 -34.72
CA LEU A 288 13.05 51.80 -34.54
C LEU A 288 14.46 51.30 -34.84
N GLN A 289 15.12 51.86 -35.87
CA GLN A 289 16.49 51.53 -36.23
C GLN A 289 17.48 51.94 -35.12
N ILE A 290 17.35 53.15 -34.58
CA ILE A 290 18.20 53.62 -33.47
C ILE A 290 18.06 52.71 -32.24
N ILE A 291 16.83 52.27 -31.92
CA ILE A 291 16.58 51.35 -30.80
C ILE A 291 17.17 49.96 -31.07
N ALA A 292 17.09 49.47 -32.31
CA ALA A 292 17.66 48.19 -32.72
C ALA A 292 19.19 48.20 -32.70
N ASP A 293 19.81 49.25 -33.26
CA ASP A 293 21.27 49.45 -33.30
C ASP A 293 21.85 49.55 -31.88
N TYR A 294 21.17 50.26 -30.98
CA TYR A 294 21.58 50.38 -29.58
C TYR A 294 21.61 49.02 -28.84
N ASN A 295 20.76 48.09 -29.25
CA ASN A 295 20.61 46.76 -28.62
C ASN A 295 21.20 45.62 -29.46
N ASN A 296 21.90 45.93 -30.57
CA ASN A 296 22.47 44.97 -31.52
C ASN A 296 21.45 44.01 -32.17
N PHE A 297 20.18 44.41 -32.29
CA PHE A 297 19.18 43.64 -33.03
C PHE A 297 19.22 43.99 -34.52
N ASN A 298 19.05 42.99 -35.38
CA ASN A 298 18.81 43.22 -36.80
C ASN A 298 17.33 43.59 -36.99
N LEU A 299 17.04 44.83 -37.42
CA LEU A 299 15.68 45.29 -37.65
C LEU A 299 15.19 44.97 -39.07
N VAL A 300 14.05 44.29 -39.17
CA VAL A 300 13.31 44.11 -40.42
C VAL A 300 11.97 44.84 -40.30
N THR A 301 11.79 45.91 -41.07
CA THR A 301 10.57 46.72 -41.06
C THR A 301 9.81 46.56 -42.37
N SER A 302 8.50 46.31 -42.30
CA SER A 302 7.62 46.29 -43.47
C SER A 302 7.60 47.65 -44.17
N ASP A 303 7.37 47.67 -45.49
CA ASP A 303 7.23 48.91 -46.27
C ASP A 303 6.00 49.73 -45.82
N THR A 304 5.02 49.08 -45.20
CA THR A 304 3.78 49.68 -44.68
C THR A 304 3.95 50.40 -43.34
N VAL A 305 5.15 50.41 -42.76
CA VAL A 305 5.46 51.15 -41.54
C VAL A 305 5.70 52.63 -41.89
N GLU A 306 4.62 53.42 -41.89
CA GLU A 306 4.62 54.84 -42.21
C GLU A 306 4.25 55.75 -41.02
N GLY A 307 4.70 57.00 -41.08
CA GLY A 307 4.34 58.05 -40.15
C GLY A 307 5.51 58.61 -39.33
N ASP A 308 5.32 59.83 -38.85
CA ASP A 308 6.27 60.54 -38.01
C ASP A 308 5.83 60.48 -36.54
N ILE A 309 6.80 60.49 -35.64
CA ILE A 309 6.59 60.52 -34.19
C ILE A 309 7.44 61.64 -33.58
N THR A 310 6.88 62.33 -32.60
CA THR A 310 7.59 63.26 -31.72
C THR A 310 7.63 62.62 -30.35
N LEU A 311 8.82 62.39 -29.82
CA LEU A 311 9.01 61.64 -28.60
C LEU A 311 10.17 62.21 -27.79
N ARG A 312 9.93 62.40 -26.49
CA ARG A 312 10.97 62.72 -25.52
C ARG A 312 10.95 61.65 -24.43
N LEU A 313 12.02 60.88 -24.35
CA LEU A 313 12.26 59.84 -23.35
C LEU A 313 13.45 60.28 -22.51
N ASP A 314 13.34 60.13 -21.19
CA ASP A 314 14.41 60.38 -20.26
C ASP A 314 14.53 59.20 -19.30
N ASP A 315 15.67 58.51 -19.36
CA ASP A 315 15.99 57.32 -18.57
C ASP A 315 14.91 56.23 -18.63
N VAL A 316 14.43 55.93 -19.84
CA VAL A 316 13.38 54.93 -20.09
C VAL A 316 13.99 53.64 -20.65
N PRO A 317 13.67 52.45 -20.13
CA PRO A 317 14.07 51.16 -20.72
C PRO A 317 13.71 51.06 -22.21
N TRP A 318 14.62 50.54 -23.04
CA TRP A 318 14.41 50.50 -24.50
C TRP A 318 13.21 49.66 -24.94
N ASP A 319 12.88 48.62 -24.20
CA ASP A 319 11.73 47.73 -24.44
C ASP A 319 10.41 48.43 -24.11
N GLN A 320 10.41 49.31 -23.10
CA GLN A 320 9.31 50.23 -22.80
C GLN A 320 9.13 51.28 -23.88
N ALA A 321 10.25 51.88 -24.31
CA ALA A 321 10.27 52.85 -25.39
C ALA A 321 9.74 52.25 -26.70
N LEU A 322 10.22 51.05 -27.06
CA LEU A 322 9.77 50.31 -28.24
C LEU A 322 8.28 50.01 -28.15
N ASP A 323 7.79 49.49 -27.02
CA ASP A 323 6.38 49.14 -26.86
C ASP A 323 5.45 50.36 -26.97
N LEU A 324 5.85 51.49 -26.40
CA LEU A 324 5.11 52.76 -26.49
C LEU A 324 5.01 53.25 -27.95
N ILE A 325 6.10 53.14 -28.71
CA ILE A 325 6.14 53.50 -30.13
C ILE A 325 5.22 52.58 -30.93
N LEU A 326 5.33 51.27 -30.72
CA LEU A 326 4.52 50.26 -31.41
C LEU A 326 3.02 50.46 -31.11
N GLN A 327 2.65 50.66 -29.84
CA GLN A 327 1.25 50.85 -29.42
C GLN A 327 0.65 52.16 -29.96
N THR A 328 1.42 53.26 -29.97
CA THR A 328 0.94 54.56 -30.47
C THR A 328 0.68 54.55 -31.98
N LYS A 329 1.38 53.68 -32.72
CA LYS A 329 1.29 53.57 -34.18
C LYS A 329 0.58 52.30 -34.67
N GLY A 330 0.03 51.48 -33.78
CA GLY A 330 -0.70 50.25 -34.15
C GLY A 330 0.19 49.17 -34.79
N LEU A 331 1.48 49.15 -34.44
CA LEU A 331 2.46 48.18 -34.91
C LEU A 331 2.61 47.05 -33.88
N ASP A 332 3.03 45.88 -34.32
CA ASP A 332 3.38 44.75 -33.45
C ASP A 332 4.78 44.21 -33.83
N LYS A 333 5.39 43.45 -32.93
CA LYS A 333 6.74 42.93 -33.08
C LYS A 333 6.79 41.40 -33.02
N ARG A 334 7.74 40.81 -33.74
CA ARG A 334 8.16 39.41 -33.57
C ARG A 334 9.67 39.37 -33.43
N ILE A 335 10.14 38.64 -32.42
CA ILE A 335 11.57 38.46 -32.15
C ILE A 335 11.88 37.01 -32.46
N GLU A 336 12.68 36.77 -33.49
CA GLU A 336 13.21 35.45 -33.84
C GLU A 336 14.72 35.48 -33.67
N GLY A 337 15.20 35.03 -32.51
CA GLY A 337 16.61 35.10 -32.15
C GLY A 337 17.14 36.53 -32.11
N ASN A 338 17.99 36.91 -33.06
CA ASN A 338 18.60 38.25 -33.17
C ASN A 338 17.87 39.18 -34.16
N ILE A 339 16.74 38.75 -34.73
CA ILE A 339 15.99 39.54 -35.72
C ILE A 339 14.73 40.09 -35.06
N LEU A 340 14.59 41.42 -35.08
CA LEU A 340 13.39 42.12 -34.66
C LEU A 340 12.58 42.48 -35.90
N MET A 341 11.47 41.78 -36.11
CA MET A 341 10.51 42.09 -37.17
C MET A 341 9.42 43.02 -36.65
N VAL A 342 9.20 44.14 -37.32
CA VAL A 342 8.14 45.11 -36.99
C VAL A 342 7.24 45.33 -38.21
N ALA A 343 5.93 45.14 -38.02
CA ALA A 343 4.91 45.36 -39.04
C ALA A 343 3.59 45.76 -38.37
N PRO A 344 2.59 46.27 -39.12
CA PRO A 344 1.26 46.51 -38.59
C PRO A 344 0.67 45.26 -37.93
N SER A 345 -0.02 45.42 -36.80
CA SER A 345 -0.53 44.29 -36.01
C SER A 345 -1.47 43.37 -36.80
N GLU A 346 -2.24 43.96 -37.73
CA GLU A 346 -3.16 43.23 -38.62
C GLU A 346 -2.41 42.32 -39.61
N GLU A 347 -1.31 42.80 -40.19
CA GLU A 347 -0.49 42.02 -41.14
C GLU A 347 0.13 40.79 -40.46
N LEU A 348 0.61 40.95 -39.23
CA LEU A 348 1.18 39.86 -38.43
C LEU A 348 0.12 38.84 -38.00
N ALA A 349 -1.05 39.29 -37.55
CA ALA A 349 -2.16 38.41 -37.20
C ALA A 349 -2.65 37.60 -38.41
N ILE A 350 -2.70 38.21 -39.59
CA ILE A 350 -3.03 37.51 -40.84
C ILE A 350 -1.99 36.44 -41.14
N ARG A 351 -0.68 36.76 -41.11
CA ARG A 351 0.39 35.76 -41.34
C ARG A 351 0.34 34.63 -40.33
N GLU A 352 0.09 34.91 -39.05
CA GLU A 352 0.02 33.91 -37.99
C GLU A 352 -1.18 32.98 -38.18
N SER A 353 -2.36 33.53 -38.44
CA SER A 353 -3.55 32.74 -38.76
C SER A 353 -3.34 31.90 -40.02
N GLN A 354 -2.67 32.43 -41.03
CA GLN A 354 -2.33 31.70 -42.26
C GLN A 354 -1.34 30.58 -41.97
N ASN A 355 -0.31 30.81 -41.17
CA ASN A 355 0.67 29.79 -40.77
C ASN A 355 0.01 28.67 -39.95
N LEU A 356 -0.91 29.01 -39.03
CA LEU A 356 -1.67 28.02 -38.26
C LEU A 356 -2.62 27.23 -39.15
N LYS A 357 -3.33 27.89 -40.07
CA LYS A 357 -4.15 27.23 -41.09
C LYS A 357 -3.33 26.31 -41.97
N SER A 358 -2.18 26.75 -42.47
CA SER A 358 -1.29 25.91 -43.28
C SER A 358 -0.76 24.72 -42.48
N LYS A 359 -0.41 24.89 -41.20
CA LYS A 359 -0.05 23.76 -40.33
C LYS A 359 -1.22 22.79 -40.14
N GLN A 360 -2.44 23.29 -40.00
CA GLN A 360 -3.63 22.46 -39.89
C GLN A 360 -3.95 21.74 -41.22
N GLU A 361 -3.89 22.44 -42.35
CA GLU A 361 -4.05 21.87 -43.69
C GLU A 361 -2.99 20.80 -43.97
N VAL A 362 -1.74 21.01 -43.57
CA VAL A 362 -0.68 19.98 -43.68
C VAL A 362 -1.03 18.74 -42.85
N LYS A 363 -1.55 18.91 -41.63
CA LYS A 363 -2.02 17.79 -40.80
C LYS A 363 -3.22 17.08 -41.42
N GLU A 364 -4.15 17.82 -42.00
CA GLU A 364 -5.35 17.28 -42.66
C GLU A 364 -5.03 16.58 -43.99
N LEU A 365 -4.01 17.02 -44.71
CA LEU A 365 -3.55 16.46 -45.98
C LEU A 365 -2.52 15.33 -45.83
N ALA A 366 -2.11 15.02 -44.59
CA ALA A 366 -1.20 13.92 -44.33
C ALA A 366 -1.78 12.58 -44.87
N PRO A 367 -0.94 11.71 -45.44
CA PRO A 367 -1.38 10.41 -45.92
C PRO A 367 -1.81 9.52 -44.75
N LEU A 368 -2.88 8.75 -44.97
CA LEU A 368 -3.37 7.75 -44.02
C LEU A 368 -2.73 6.41 -44.36
N TYR A 369 -2.18 5.74 -43.35
CA TYR A 369 -1.67 4.38 -43.42
C TYR A 369 -2.67 3.43 -42.77
N SER A 370 -2.57 2.14 -43.09
CA SER A 370 -3.39 1.10 -42.47
C SER A 370 -2.47 0.01 -41.96
N GLU A 371 -2.59 -0.31 -40.68
CA GLU A 371 -1.73 -1.26 -39.99
C GLU A 371 -2.56 -2.23 -39.15
N TYR A 372 -2.12 -3.49 -39.13
CA TYR A 372 -2.72 -4.54 -38.32
C TYR A 372 -1.91 -4.69 -37.04
N LEU A 373 -2.56 -4.50 -35.91
CA LEU A 373 -2.00 -4.70 -34.58
C LEU A 373 -2.56 -5.99 -34.00
N GLN A 374 -1.70 -6.94 -33.69
CA GLN A 374 -2.10 -8.18 -33.03
C GLN A 374 -2.07 -7.99 -31.52
N ILE A 375 -3.17 -8.33 -30.85
CA ILE A 375 -3.30 -8.25 -29.38
C ILE A 375 -3.20 -9.66 -28.81
N ASN A 376 -2.40 -9.84 -27.75
CA ASN A 376 -2.07 -11.17 -27.22
C ASN A 376 -2.85 -11.53 -25.95
N TYR A 377 -2.95 -10.60 -25.00
CA TYR A 377 -3.55 -10.83 -23.68
C TYR A 377 -4.88 -10.12 -23.51
N ALA A 378 -4.99 -8.88 -23.99
CA ALA A 378 -6.23 -8.13 -23.98
C ALA A 378 -7.17 -8.52 -25.13
N LYS A 379 -8.45 -8.15 -25.03
CA LYS A 379 -9.41 -8.30 -26.14
C LYS A 379 -9.29 -7.13 -27.09
N ALA A 380 -9.17 -7.40 -28.38
CA ALA A 380 -9.11 -6.40 -29.43
C ALA A 380 -10.36 -5.49 -29.47
N THR A 381 -11.53 -6.01 -29.05
CA THR A 381 -12.77 -5.24 -28.91
C THR A 381 -12.62 -4.11 -27.90
N ASP A 382 -12.07 -4.42 -26.72
CA ASP A 382 -11.96 -3.49 -25.59
C ASP A 382 -10.94 -2.39 -25.92
N ILE A 383 -9.82 -2.76 -26.57
CA ILE A 383 -8.83 -1.81 -27.09
C ILE A 383 -9.45 -0.90 -28.16
N ALA A 384 -10.23 -1.44 -29.09
CA ALA A 384 -10.86 -0.63 -30.13
C ALA A 384 -11.92 0.35 -29.59
N GLU A 385 -12.64 -0.03 -28.53
CA GLU A 385 -13.55 0.87 -27.82
C GLU A 385 -12.79 2.02 -27.15
N LEU A 386 -11.65 1.74 -26.51
CA LEU A 386 -10.78 2.76 -25.94
C LEU A 386 -10.25 3.74 -27.00
N LEU A 387 -9.85 3.24 -28.18
CA LEU A 387 -9.36 4.08 -29.27
C LEU A 387 -10.47 4.97 -29.88
N LYS A 388 -11.73 4.53 -29.85
CA LYS A 388 -12.90 5.23 -30.42
C LYS A 388 -13.63 6.15 -29.44
N GLY A 389 -13.19 6.23 -28.18
CA GLY A 389 -13.92 6.92 -27.12
C GLY A 389 -14.42 8.32 -27.52
N THR A 390 -15.71 8.59 -27.30
CA THR A 390 -16.41 9.81 -27.79
C THR A 390 -15.88 11.11 -27.21
N ASP A 391 -15.32 11.10 -26.00
CA ASP A 391 -14.83 12.30 -25.30
C ASP A 391 -13.31 12.51 -25.40
N SER A 392 -12.57 11.47 -25.79
CA SER A 392 -11.10 11.50 -25.89
C SER A 392 -10.59 10.55 -26.98
N SER A 393 -11.11 10.73 -28.20
CA SER A 393 -10.66 9.95 -29.36
C SER A 393 -9.15 10.14 -29.55
N LEU A 394 -8.40 9.06 -29.40
CA LEU A 394 -6.96 9.01 -29.71
C LEU A 394 -6.72 8.97 -31.22
N LEU A 395 -7.76 8.71 -31.99
CA LEU A 395 -7.76 8.75 -33.46
C LEU A 395 -7.95 10.17 -33.98
N SER A 396 -7.37 10.46 -35.14
CA SER A 396 -7.64 11.69 -35.86
C SER A 396 -9.10 11.72 -36.36
N PRO A 397 -9.64 12.88 -36.76
CA PRO A 397 -10.99 12.98 -37.31
C PRO A 397 -11.24 12.11 -38.55
N ARG A 398 -10.16 11.73 -39.25
CA ARG A 398 -10.17 10.87 -40.45
C ARG A 398 -9.78 9.42 -40.13
N GLY A 399 -9.40 9.16 -38.89
CA GLY A 399 -8.98 7.88 -38.39
C GLY A 399 -10.14 6.91 -38.24
N SER A 400 -9.89 5.63 -38.46
CA SER A 400 -10.89 4.58 -38.24
C SER A 400 -10.22 3.33 -37.69
N VAL A 401 -10.93 2.65 -36.80
CA VAL A 401 -10.49 1.38 -36.22
C VAL A 401 -11.53 0.30 -36.50
N ALA A 402 -11.06 -0.88 -36.93
CA ALA A 402 -11.86 -2.08 -37.08
C ALA A 402 -11.21 -3.24 -36.32
N VAL A 403 -12.01 -4.21 -35.91
CA VAL A 403 -11.55 -5.38 -35.15
C VAL A 403 -11.88 -6.64 -35.96
N ASP A 404 -10.92 -7.55 -36.10
CA ASP A 404 -11.17 -8.93 -36.48
C ASP A 404 -11.11 -9.80 -35.22
N GLU A 405 -12.29 -10.12 -34.68
CA GLU A 405 -12.44 -10.92 -33.45
C GLU A 405 -11.86 -12.33 -33.58
N ARG A 406 -11.88 -12.91 -34.80
CA ARG A 406 -11.40 -14.28 -35.02
C ARG A 406 -9.90 -14.39 -34.83
N THR A 407 -9.16 -13.33 -35.17
CA THR A 407 -7.70 -13.29 -35.06
C THR A 407 -7.21 -12.42 -33.90
N ASN A 408 -8.12 -11.81 -33.13
CA ASN A 408 -7.83 -10.82 -32.09
C ASN A 408 -6.89 -9.70 -32.60
N THR A 409 -7.15 -9.20 -33.81
CA THR A 409 -6.37 -8.13 -34.43
C THR A 409 -7.19 -6.84 -34.54
N VAL A 410 -6.52 -5.71 -34.33
CA VAL A 410 -7.07 -4.37 -34.50
C VAL A 410 -6.47 -3.77 -35.78
N LEU A 411 -7.32 -3.48 -36.77
CA LEU A 411 -6.95 -2.74 -37.96
C LEU A 411 -7.12 -1.24 -37.67
N VAL A 412 -6.01 -0.52 -37.60
CA VAL A 412 -5.98 0.93 -37.40
C VAL A 412 -5.68 1.59 -38.73
N LYS A 413 -6.47 2.60 -39.09
CA LYS A 413 -6.19 3.47 -40.23
C LYS A 413 -6.10 4.91 -39.76
N ASP A 414 -4.89 5.48 -39.75
CA ASP A 414 -4.64 6.86 -39.34
C ASP A 414 -3.30 7.39 -39.93
N THR A 415 -2.91 8.60 -39.55
CA THR A 415 -1.58 9.18 -39.83
C THR A 415 -0.48 8.41 -39.09
N ALA A 416 0.74 8.42 -39.64
CA ALA A 416 1.88 7.67 -39.09
C ALA A 416 2.20 8.05 -37.62
N GLU A 417 2.07 9.33 -37.26
CA GLU A 417 2.31 9.82 -35.89
C GLU A 417 1.33 9.20 -34.88
N ILE A 418 0.06 9.07 -35.23
CA ILE A 418 -0.97 8.49 -34.36
C ILE A 418 -0.81 6.97 -34.25
N ILE A 419 -0.47 6.29 -35.35
CA ILE A 419 -0.23 4.84 -35.33
C ILE A 419 0.94 4.48 -34.39
N GLU A 420 2.02 5.25 -34.41
CA GLU A 420 3.15 5.07 -33.48
C GLU A 420 2.73 5.29 -32.01
N ASN A 421 1.86 6.27 -31.75
CA ASN A 421 1.31 6.49 -30.41
C ASN A 421 0.44 5.32 -29.95
N ILE A 422 -0.33 4.72 -30.87
CA ILE A 422 -1.17 3.54 -30.59
C ILE A 422 -0.30 2.33 -30.31
N HIS A 423 0.79 2.10 -31.05
CA HIS A 423 1.77 1.03 -30.75
C HIS A 423 2.28 1.12 -29.32
N ARG A 424 2.81 2.29 -28.93
CA ARG A 424 3.30 2.53 -27.56
C ARG A 424 2.23 2.33 -26.49
N LEU A 425 0.97 2.68 -26.80
CA LEU A 425 -0.14 2.45 -25.88
C LEU A 425 -0.47 0.95 -25.74
N VAL A 426 -0.53 0.23 -26.86
CA VAL A 426 -0.82 -1.21 -26.87
C VAL A 426 0.27 -1.99 -26.13
N GLU A 427 1.54 -1.64 -26.30
CA GLU A 427 2.65 -2.27 -25.57
C GLU A 427 2.53 -2.15 -24.05
N VAL A 428 2.01 -1.03 -23.55
CA VAL A 428 1.82 -0.80 -22.11
C VAL A 428 0.57 -1.51 -21.58
N LEU A 429 -0.48 -1.63 -22.40
CA LEU A 429 -1.76 -2.20 -21.99
C LEU A 429 -1.84 -3.73 -22.15
N ASP A 430 -1.17 -4.30 -23.16
CA ASP A 430 -1.21 -5.73 -23.50
C ASP A 430 -0.26 -6.54 -22.61
N ILE A 431 -0.49 -6.52 -21.30
CA ILE A 431 0.23 -7.31 -20.31
C ILE A 431 -0.62 -8.49 -19.79
N PRO A 432 -0.01 -9.62 -19.40
CA PRO A 432 -0.74 -10.75 -18.84
C PRO A 432 -1.41 -10.37 -17.51
N ILE A 433 -2.69 -10.74 -17.36
CA ILE A 433 -3.43 -10.55 -16.12
C ILE A 433 -3.00 -11.58 -15.08
N ARG A 434 -2.68 -11.10 -13.87
CA ARG A 434 -2.37 -11.97 -12.73
C ARG A 434 -3.61 -12.74 -12.27
N GLN A 435 -3.40 -13.95 -11.77
CA GLN A 435 -4.45 -14.79 -11.20
C GLN A 435 -4.37 -14.80 -9.67
N VAL A 436 -5.51 -14.99 -9.03
CA VAL A 436 -5.63 -15.11 -7.57
C VAL A 436 -6.36 -16.42 -7.27
N LEU A 437 -5.75 -17.25 -6.42
CA LEU A 437 -6.38 -18.37 -5.74
C LEU A 437 -7.01 -17.84 -4.46
N ILE A 438 -8.30 -18.09 -4.26
CA ILE A 438 -9.02 -17.74 -3.04
C ILE A 438 -9.43 -19.02 -2.35
N GLU A 439 -9.01 -19.18 -1.10
CA GLU A 439 -9.46 -20.23 -0.20
C GLU A 439 -10.33 -19.60 0.89
N SER A 440 -11.56 -20.10 1.05
CA SER A 440 -12.41 -19.77 2.18
C SER A 440 -12.52 -21.00 3.08
N ARG A 441 -12.60 -20.78 4.39
CA ARG A 441 -12.81 -21.85 5.39
C ARG A 441 -13.93 -21.45 6.32
N MET A 442 -14.99 -22.24 6.36
CA MET A 442 -16.07 -22.11 7.33
C MET A 442 -15.94 -23.24 8.34
N VAL A 443 -15.86 -22.88 9.63
CA VAL A 443 -15.75 -23.83 10.74
C VAL A 443 -16.97 -23.66 11.62
N THR A 444 -17.75 -24.71 11.79
CA THR A 444 -18.87 -24.75 12.73
C THR A 444 -18.59 -25.78 13.81
N VAL A 445 -18.62 -25.35 15.07
CA VAL A 445 -18.50 -26.22 16.25
C VAL A 445 -19.86 -26.25 16.95
N LYS A 446 -20.32 -27.45 17.31
CA LYS A 446 -21.53 -27.71 18.10
C LYS A 446 -21.18 -28.56 19.30
N ASP A 447 -21.59 -28.13 20.49
CA ASP A 447 -21.36 -28.81 21.76
C ASP A 447 -22.67 -28.78 22.56
N ASP A 448 -23.36 -29.93 22.60
CA ASP A 448 -24.66 -30.09 23.24
C ASP A 448 -24.53 -31.05 24.43
N VAL A 449 -24.75 -30.54 25.63
CA VAL A 449 -24.79 -31.32 26.88
C VAL A 449 -26.22 -31.32 27.41
N SER A 450 -26.72 -32.51 27.77
CA SER A 450 -28.03 -32.71 28.37
C SER A 450 -27.94 -33.66 29.55
N GLU A 451 -28.42 -33.21 30.70
CA GLU A 451 -28.56 -33.98 31.93
C GLU A 451 -30.04 -34.04 32.29
N ASP A 452 -30.55 -35.23 32.59
CA ASP A 452 -31.92 -35.43 33.03
C ASP A 452 -31.98 -36.48 34.13
N LEU A 453 -32.63 -36.14 35.23
CA LEU A 453 -32.72 -36.96 36.42
C LEU A 453 -34.14 -36.93 36.95
N GLY A 454 -34.77 -38.09 37.00
CA GLY A 454 -36.17 -38.25 37.40
C GLY A 454 -36.38 -39.45 38.31
N ILE A 455 -37.50 -39.43 39.01
CA ILE A 455 -37.87 -40.45 39.99
C ILE A 455 -39.35 -40.80 39.88
N ARG A 456 -39.64 -42.08 40.06
CA ARG A 456 -41.00 -42.57 40.29
C ARG A 456 -41.06 -43.46 41.51
N TRP A 457 -42.02 -43.25 42.39
CA TRP A 457 -42.22 -44.13 43.53
C TRP A 457 -43.66 -44.10 44.01
N GLY A 458 -44.06 -45.16 44.71
CA GLY A 458 -45.41 -45.34 45.20
C GLY A 458 -45.46 -46.26 46.40
N VAL A 459 -46.46 -46.03 47.24
CA VAL A 459 -46.81 -46.88 48.37
C VAL A 459 -48.25 -47.31 48.19
N THR A 460 -48.45 -48.62 48.19
CA THR A 460 -49.76 -49.25 48.19
C THR A 460 -49.87 -50.11 49.43
N ASP A 461 -50.95 -50.00 50.19
CA ASP A 461 -51.12 -50.77 51.43
C ASP A 461 -52.59 -51.14 51.64
N GLN A 462 -52.83 -52.34 52.17
CA GLN A 462 -54.16 -52.85 52.46
C GLN A 462 -54.39 -52.90 53.97
N GLN A 463 -55.42 -52.20 54.45
CA GLN A 463 -55.80 -52.18 55.85
C GLN A 463 -57.25 -52.69 56.02
N GLY A 464 -57.42 -54.02 55.93
CA GLY A 464 -58.74 -54.66 55.91
C GLY A 464 -59.51 -54.30 54.63
N ASP A 465 -60.68 -53.68 54.79
CA ASP A 465 -61.53 -53.20 53.70
C ASP A 465 -61.14 -51.79 53.20
N LYS A 466 -60.00 -51.26 53.64
CA LYS A 466 -59.47 -49.95 53.23
C LYS A 466 -58.15 -50.13 52.48
N GLY A 467 -57.89 -49.24 51.54
CA GLY A 467 -56.68 -49.22 50.75
C GLY A 467 -56.06 -47.82 50.67
N THR A 468 -54.74 -47.76 50.56
CA THR A 468 -54.00 -46.57 50.16
C THR A 468 -53.17 -46.88 48.92
N SER A 469 -53.08 -45.95 47.99
CA SER A 469 -52.35 -46.09 46.73
C SER A 469 -52.07 -44.71 46.11
N GLY A 470 -51.46 -44.69 44.93
CA GLY A 470 -51.21 -43.49 44.13
C GLY A 470 -52.46 -42.81 43.57
N SER A 471 -53.56 -43.53 43.38
CA SER A 471 -54.84 -43.01 42.90
C SER A 471 -56.04 -43.54 43.69
N LEU A 472 -57.22 -42.92 43.51
CA LEU A 472 -58.46 -43.35 44.14
C LEU A 472 -58.89 -44.74 43.63
N GLU A 473 -58.72 -44.96 42.33
CA GLU A 473 -58.95 -46.24 41.66
C GLU A 473 -58.02 -47.32 42.23
N GLY A 474 -56.72 -47.04 42.36
CA GLY A 474 -55.78 -47.97 42.97
C GLY A 474 -56.04 -48.26 44.45
N ALA A 475 -56.51 -47.26 45.21
CA ALA A 475 -56.93 -47.45 46.59
C ALA A 475 -58.16 -48.35 46.70
N GLY A 476 -59.10 -48.27 45.75
CA GLY A 476 -60.25 -49.17 45.65
C GLY A 476 -59.86 -50.60 45.25
N ASP A 477 -58.94 -50.75 44.30
CA ASP A 477 -58.45 -52.07 43.86
C ASP A 477 -57.76 -52.82 45.01
N ILE A 478 -56.85 -52.16 45.73
CA ILE A 478 -56.13 -52.79 46.84
C ILE A 478 -57.03 -53.05 48.05
N ALA A 479 -58.04 -52.21 48.30
CA ALA A 479 -59.06 -52.46 49.33
C ALA A 479 -59.86 -53.75 49.06
N ASN A 480 -60.04 -54.10 47.79
CA ASN A 480 -60.66 -55.35 47.34
C ASN A 480 -59.66 -56.51 47.19
N GLY A 481 -58.43 -56.36 47.69
CA GLY A 481 -57.38 -57.39 47.63
C GLY A 481 -56.76 -57.59 46.24
N THR A 482 -56.97 -56.64 45.32
CA THR A 482 -56.40 -56.68 43.96
C THR A 482 -55.22 -55.72 43.85
N ILE A 483 -54.08 -56.19 43.35
CA ILE A 483 -52.90 -55.34 43.16
C ILE A 483 -53.19 -54.33 42.02
N PRO A 484 -53.11 -53.01 42.28
CA PRO A 484 -53.34 -51.99 41.25
C PRO A 484 -52.28 -52.03 40.14
N SER A 485 -52.64 -51.54 38.95
CA SER A 485 -51.68 -51.32 37.86
C SER A 485 -50.60 -50.29 38.23
N LEU A 486 -49.47 -50.30 37.51
CA LEU A 486 -48.32 -49.44 37.80
C LEU A 486 -48.68 -47.95 37.87
N ASP A 487 -49.49 -47.47 36.94
CA ASP A 487 -49.88 -46.06 36.88
C ASP A 487 -50.77 -45.64 38.06
N ASN A 488 -51.54 -46.58 38.64
CA ASN A 488 -52.45 -46.34 39.76
C ASN A 488 -51.80 -46.55 41.15
N ARG A 489 -50.57 -47.06 41.20
CA ARG A 489 -49.82 -47.26 42.45
C ARG A 489 -48.72 -46.24 42.72
N LEU A 490 -48.25 -45.51 41.70
CA LEU A 490 -47.22 -44.47 41.86
C LEU A 490 -47.81 -43.19 42.48
N ASN A 491 -47.25 -42.74 43.62
CA ASN A 491 -47.61 -41.47 44.25
C ASN A 491 -46.85 -40.29 43.64
N VAL A 492 -45.59 -40.52 43.24
CA VAL A 492 -44.76 -39.56 42.50
C VAL A 492 -44.38 -40.24 41.18
N ASN A 493 -44.70 -39.58 40.07
CA ASN A 493 -44.39 -40.09 38.73
C ASN A 493 -43.71 -38.98 37.93
N LEU A 494 -42.44 -38.72 38.26
CA LEU A 494 -41.60 -37.72 37.63
C LEU A 494 -40.37 -38.39 36.97
N PRO A 495 -40.54 -39.37 36.06
CA PRO A 495 -39.41 -40.02 35.41
C PRO A 495 -38.64 -39.02 34.54
N ALA A 496 -37.41 -39.37 34.17
CA ALA A 496 -36.64 -38.63 33.17
C ALA A 496 -37.45 -38.58 31.85
N ALA A 497 -37.57 -37.39 31.26
CA ALA A 497 -38.44 -37.09 30.12
C ALA A 497 -37.74 -37.24 28.76
N VAL A 498 -36.48 -37.71 28.77
CA VAL A 498 -35.63 -37.96 27.60
C VAL A 498 -35.85 -39.34 26.99
N THR A 499 -35.39 -39.53 25.74
CA THR A 499 -35.46 -40.81 25.04
C THR A 499 -34.40 -41.78 25.60
N ASN A 500 -34.81 -42.98 26.03
CA ASN A 500 -33.94 -44.04 26.58
C ASN A 500 -33.13 -43.67 27.85
N PRO A 501 -33.76 -43.17 28.93
CA PRO A 501 -33.06 -42.98 30.20
C PRO A 501 -32.67 -44.36 30.78
N THR A 502 -31.55 -44.42 31.49
CA THR A 502 -31.18 -45.63 32.24
C THR A 502 -31.91 -45.58 33.58
N SER A 503 -32.51 -46.69 34.00
CA SER A 503 -33.21 -46.75 35.29
C SER A 503 -32.81 -47.91 36.18
N ILE A 504 -32.96 -47.71 37.49
CA ILE A 504 -32.80 -48.72 38.54
C ILE A 504 -34.05 -48.69 39.42
N ALA A 505 -34.68 -49.85 39.59
CA ALA A 505 -35.90 -50.00 40.35
C ALA A 505 -35.72 -50.95 41.56
N PHE A 506 -36.31 -50.57 42.68
CA PHE A 506 -36.44 -51.34 43.91
C PHE A 506 -37.92 -51.58 44.18
N HIS A 507 -38.24 -52.83 44.49
CA HIS A 507 -39.59 -53.25 44.80
C HIS A 507 -39.59 -54.04 46.10
N VAL A 508 -40.40 -53.61 47.08
CA VAL A 508 -40.58 -54.29 48.36
C VAL A 508 -42.06 -54.62 48.52
N ALA A 509 -42.39 -55.91 48.49
CA ALA A 509 -43.77 -56.38 48.67
C ALA A 509 -43.86 -57.33 49.87
N LYS A 510 -44.78 -57.03 50.79
CA LYS A 510 -45.13 -57.90 51.92
C LYS A 510 -46.50 -58.52 51.67
N LEU A 511 -46.50 -59.75 51.15
CA LEU A 511 -47.72 -60.44 50.68
C LEU A 511 -48.74 -60.75 51.79
N ALA A 512 -48.34 -60.73 53.07
CA ALA A 512 -49.24 -61.03 54.20
C ALA A 512 -50.20 -59.87 54.53
N ASP A 513 -49.77 -58.62 54.33
CA ASP A 513 -50.51 -57.42 54.73
C ASP A 513 -50.86 -56.52 53.52
N GLY A 514 -50.52 -56.93 52.30
CA GLY A 514 -50.82 -56.19 51.07
C GLY A 514 -49.94 -54.95 50.81
N THR A 515 -48.93 -54.69 51.65
CA THR A 515 -48.02 -53.55 51.49
C THR A 515 -47.04 -53.73 50.33
N ILE A 516 -46.97 -52.74 49.46
CA ILE A 516 -46.06 -52.65 48.31
C ILE A 516 -45.41 -51.27 48.30
N LEU A 517 -44.09 -51.25 48.15
CA LEU A 517 -43.29 -50.05 47.90
C LEU A 517 -42.55 -50.22 46.58
N ASP A 518 -42.81 -49.30 45.66
CA ASP A 518 -42.11 -49.17 44.39
C ASP A 518 -41.24 -47.92 44.44
N LEU A 519 -39.97 -48.04 44.03
CA LEU A 519 -39.05 -46.91 43.90
C LEU A 519 -38.20 -47.13 42.66
N GLU A 520 -38.18 -46.17 41.74
CA GLU A 520 -37.31 -46.20 40.59
C GLU A 520 -36.69 -44.85 40.31
N LEU A 521 -35.38 -44.89 40.11
CA LEU A 521 -34.60 -43.76 39.68
C LEU A 521 -34.26 -43.92 38.21
N SER A 522 -34.45 -42.84 37.44
CA SER A 522 -34.10 -42.76 36.03
C SER A 522 -33.15 -41.59 35.80
N ALA A 523 -32.05 -41.81 35.08
CA ALA A 523 -31.05 -40.80 34.80
C ALA A 523 -30.51 -40.92 33.37
N LEU A 524 -30.13 -39.78 32.79
CA LEU A 524 -29.37 -39.69 31.55
C LEU A 524 -28.43 -38.50 31.63
N GLU A 525 -27.18 -38.71 31.20
CA GLU A 525 -26.23 -37.66 30.87
C GLU A 525 -25.73 -37.94 29.45
N GLN A 526 -25.92 -36.98 28.55
CA GLN A 526 -25.53 -37.08 27.15
C GLN A 526 -24.72 -35.86 26.75
N GLU A 527 -23.56 -36.11 26.12
CA GLU A 527 -22.70 -35.09 25.53
C GLU A 527 -22.53 -35.40 24.03
N ASN A 528 -22.91 -34.45 23.17
CA ASN A 528 -22.74 -34.53 21.73
C ASN A 528 -21.84 -33.39 21.25
N LYS A 529 -20.70 -33.73 20.64
CA LYS A 529 -19.78 -32.77 20.02
C LYS A 529 -19.67 -33.01 18.53
N GLY A 530 -19.71 -31.94 17.76
CA GLY A 530 -19.55 -31.97 16.31
C GLY A 530 -18.73 -30.79 15.81
N GLU A 531 -17.81 -31.06 14.88
CA GLU A 531 -17.04 -30.04 14.16
C GLU A 531 -17.24 -30.26 12.66
N ILE A 532 -17.62 -29.20 11.95
CA ILE A 532 -17.83 -29.20 10.50
C ILE A 532 -16.92 -28.15 9.88
N ILE A 533 -16.07 -28.57 8.94
CA ILE A 533 -15.16 -27.71 8.20
C ILE A 533 -15.52 -27.77 6.72
N ALA A 534 -15.84 -26.63 6.13
CA ALA A 534 -16.06 -26.47 4.70
C ALA A 534 -15.00 -25.54 4.11
N SER A 535 -14.27 -25.99 3.08
CA SER A 535 -13.14 -25.24 2.52
C SER A 535 -13.21 -25.08 0.99
N PRO A 536 -14.12 -24.25 0.45
CA PRO A 536 -14.18 -23.99 -0.99
C PRO A 536 -12.95 -23.22 -1.48
N ARG A 537 -12.48 -23.57 -2.67
CA ARG A 537 -11.32 -22.96 -3.33
C ARG A 537 -11.64 -22.62 -4.77
N ILE A 538 -11.23 -21.44 -5.22
CA ILE A 538 -11.45 -20.99 -6.60
C ILE A 538 -10.28 -20.13 -7.07
N THR A 539 -9.85 -20.31 -8.32
CA THR A 539 -8.85 -19.46 -8.98
C THR A 539 -9.57 -18.59 -10.01
N THR A 540 -9.28 -17.30 -10.02
CA THR A 540 -9.82 -16.37 -11.03
C THR A 540 -8.79 -15.30 -11.36
N SER A 541 -8.97 -14.64 -12.51
CA SER A 541 -8.13 -13.52 -12.92
C SER A 541 -8.48 -12.24 -12.14
N ASN A 542 -7.54 -11.30 -12.08
CA ASN A 542 -7.76 -9.97 -11.51
C ASN A 542 -9.02 -9.30 -12.10
N GLN A 543 -9.85 -8.71 -11.23
CA GLN A 543 -11.12 -8.05 -11.56
C GLN A 543 -12.20 -8.93 -12.21
N LYS A 544 -12.02 -10.27 -12.24
CA LYS A 544 -13.00 -11.18 -12.81
C LYS A 544 -13.78 -11.94 -11.73
N SER A 545 -15.09 -11.72 -11.70
CA SER A 545 -15.99 -12.47 -10.81
C SER A 545 -16.00 -13.96 -11.16
N ALA A 546 -15.92 -14.79 -10.14
CA ALA A 546 -16.02 -16.24 -10.25
C ALA A 546 -16.84 -16.82 -9.08
N TYR A 547 -17.44 -17.99 -9.28
CA TYR A 547 -18.20 -18.66 -8.24
C TYR A 547 -18.03 -20.19 -8.29
N ILE A 548 -18.18 -20.84 -7.14
CA ILE A 548 -18.21 -22.29 -6.97
C ILE A 548 -19.38 -22.66 -6.06
N GLU A 549 -20.19 -23.63 -6.46
CA GLU A 549 -21.39 -24.07 -5.73
C GLU A 549 -21.44 -25.60 -5.62
N GLN A 550 -21.80 -26.12 -4.44
CA GLN A 550 -22.07 -27.53 -4.21
C GLN A 550 -23.28 -27.71 -3.30
N GLY A 551 -24.25 -28.53 -3.70
CA GLY A 551 -25.40 -28.88 -2.88
C GLY A 551 -26.55 -29.45 -3.69
N VAL A 552 -27.78 -29.18 -3.24
CA VAL A 552 -29.00 -29.73 -3.86
C VAL A 552 -30.02 -28.63 -4.13
N GLU A 553 -30.90 -28.88 -5.09
CA GLU A 553 -32.05 -28.02 -5.37
C GLU A 553 -33.33 -28.68 -4.86
N ILE A 554 -34.02 -27.99 -3.95
CA ILE A 554 -35.25 -28.47 -3.31
C ILE A 554 -36.45 -27.93 -4.11
N PRO A 555 -37.35 -28.79 -4.61
CA PRO A 555 -38.56 -28.36 -5.31
C PRO A 555 -39.62 -27.85 -4.34
N TYR A 556 -40.16 -26.66 -4.61
CA TYR A 556 -41.31 -26.08 -3.90
C TYR A 556 -42.51 -25.97 -4.83
N VAL A 557 -43.67 -26.37 -4.34
CA VAL A 557 -44.94 -26.12 -5.01
C VAL A 557 -45.42 -24.71 -4.72
N GLN A 558 -45.66 -23.92 -5.77
CA GLN A 558 -46.20 -22.57 -5.69
C GLN A 558 -47.52 -22.49 -6.45
N SER A 559 -48.52 -21.83 -5.88
CA SER A 559 -49.76 -21.52 -6.59
C SER A 559 -49.51 -20.37 -7.56
N THR A 560 -49.74 -20.59 -8.85
CA THR A 560 -49.69 -19.54 -9.86
C THR A 560 -50.95 -18.67 -9.80
N SER A 561 -50.90 -17.46 -10.38
CA SER A 561 -52.05 -16.55 -10.47
C SER A 561 -53.26 -17.13 -11.22
N SER A 562 -53.06 -18.19 -12.01
CA SER A 562 -54.11 -18.93 -12.72
C SER A 562 -54.75 -20.07 -11.92
N GLY A 563 -54.32 -20.31 -10.67
CA GLY A 563 -54.79 -21.42 -9.85
C GLY A 563 -54.13 -22.78 -10.16
N ALA A 564 -53.16 -22.82 -11.06
CA ALA A 564 -52.35 -24.01 -11.32
C ALA A 564 -51.17 -24.11 -10.33
N THR A 565 -50.64 -25.32 -10.13
CA THR A 565 -49.43 -25.53 -9.33
C THR A 565 -48.19 -25.49 -10.23
N SER A 566 -47.22 -24.64 -9.90
CA SER A 566 -45.88 -24.63 -10.52
C SER A 566 -44.84 -25.12 -9.53
N VAL A 567 -43.84 -25.87 -10.01
CA VAL A 567 -42.71 -26.32 -9.19
C VAL A 567 -41.54 -25.36 -9.42
N THR A 568 -41.06 -24.73 -8.35
CA THR A 568 -39.90 -23.84 -8.35
C THR A 568 -38.79 -24.44 -7.51
N PHE A 569 -37.57 -24.51 -8.05
CA PHE A 569 -36.41 -25.03 -7.34
C PHE A 569 -35.75 -23.93 -6.50
N LYS A 570 -35.40 -24.26 -5.25
CA LYS A 570 -34.60 -23.41 -4.36
C LYS A 570 -33.31 -24.13 -4.01
N LYS A 571 -32.19 -23.42 -4.14
CA LYS A 571 -30.85 -23.97 -3.85
C LYS A 571 -30.62 -24.06 -2.34
N ALA A 572 -30.10 -25.20 -1.89
CA ALA A 572 -29.48 -25.41 -0.60
C ALA A 572 -28.03 -25.85 -0.87
N VAL A 573 -27.14 -24.85 -1.01
CA VAL A 573 -25.76 -25.04 -1.48
C VAL A 573 -24.77 -24.32 -0.57
N LEU A 574 -23.56 -24.89 -0.49
CA LEU A 574 -22.35 -24.16 -0.15
C LEU A 574 -21.91 -23.39 -1.39
N SER A 575 -21.87 -22.06 -1.31
CA SER A 575 -21.44 -21.16 -2.39
C SER A 575 -20.31 -20.26 -1.92
N LEU A 576 -19.31 -20.09 -2.78
CA LEU A 576 -18.34 -19.01 -2.69
C LEU A 576 -18.39 -18.25 -4.01
N ARG A 577 -18.76 -16.97 -3.95
CA ARG A 577 -18.65 -16.02 -5.06
C ARG A 577 -17.68 -14.94 -4.66
N VAL A 578 -16.76 -14.62 -5.57
CA VAL A 578 -15.68 -13.67 -5.29
C VAL A 578 -15.31 -12.87 -6.53
N THR A 579 -14.97 -11.60 -6.31
CA THR A 579 -14.31 -10.75 -7.31
C THR A 579 -13.04 -10.18 -6.68
N PRO A 580 -11.83 -10.63 -7.07
CA PRO A 580 -10.59 -10.12 -6.51
C PRO A 580 -10.10 -8.88 -7.28
N GLN A 581 -9.41 -8.00 -6.59
CA GLN A 581 -8.65 -6.89 -7.18
C GLN A 581 -7.28 -6.79 -6.52
N ILE A 582 -6.22 -6.95 -7.31
CA ILE A 582 -4.83 -6.84 -6.86
C ILE A 582 -4.43 -5.37 -6.86
N THR A 583 -3.86 -4.90 -5.75
CA THR A 583 -3.30 -3.56 -5.60
C THR A 583 -1.81 -3.52 -5.97
N PRO A 584 -1.23 -2.35 -6.29
CA PRO A 584 0.18 -2.23 -6.66
C PRO A 584 1.17 -2.71 -5.59
N ASP A 585 0.78 -2.68 -4.32
CA ASP A 585 1.55 -3.16 -3.17
C ASP A 585 1.35 -4.66 -2.87
N ASN A 586 0.83 -5.44 -3.83
CA ASN A 586 0.58 -6.88 -3.74
C ASN A 586 -0.44 -7.31 -2.65
N ARG A 587 -1.37 -6.44 -2.28
CA ARG A 587 -2.54 -6.81 -1.49
C ARG A 587 -3.72 -7.16 -2.40
N VAL A 588 -4.72 -7.82 -1.84
CA VAL A 588 -5.91 -8.26 -2.59
C VAL A 588 -7.16 -7.73 -1.91
N ILE A 589 -7.89 -6.87 -2.61
CA ILE A 589 -9.26 -6.50 -2.27
C ILE A 589 -10.15 -7.64 -2.75
N LEU A 590 -10.97 -8.19 -1.85
CA LEU A 590 -11.90 -9.26 -2.13
C LEU A 590 -13.32 -8.76 -1.86
N ASP A 591 -14.16 -8.76 -2.89
CA ASP A 591 -15.61 -8.72 -2.74
C ASP A 591 -16.12 -10.16 -2.64
N LEU A 592 -16.64 -10.54 -1.46
CA LEU A 592 -16.95 -11.92 -1.09
C LEU A 592 -18.42 -12.08 -0.74
N GLU A 593 -19.05 -13.09 -1.33
CA GLU A 593 -20.36 -13.61 -0.95
C GLU A 593 -20.21 -15.11 -0.68
N ILE A 594 -20.30 -15.51 0.59
CA ILE A 594 -20.18 -16.90 1.03
C ILE A 594 -21.51 -17.31 1.64
N THR A 595 -22.07 -18.42 1.16
CA THR A 595 -23.31 -18.99 1.69
C THR A 595 -23.11 -20.46 2.04
N GLN A 596 -23.68 -20.89 3.15
CA GLN A 596 -23.82 -22.30 3.51
C GLN A 596 -25.28 -22.54 3.84
N ASP A 597 -26.01 -23.04 2.85
CA ASP A 597 -27.41 -23.37 2.98
C ASP A 597 -27.57 -24.89 3.04
N SER A 598 -28.32 -25.39 4.02
CA SER A 598 -28.61 -26.82 4.20
C SER A 598 -30.10 -27.10 4.28
N GLN A 599 -30.48 -28.34 3.99
CA GLN A 599 -31.85 -28.80 4.15
C GLN A 599 -32.24 -28.78 5.64
N GLY A 600 -33.24 -27.97 5.99
CA GLY A 600 -33.80 -27.87 7.33
C GLY A 600 -34.93 -28.87 7.56
N LYS A 601 -35.71 -28.65 8.62
CA LYS A 601 -36.85 -29.52 8.99
C LYS A 601 -38.01 -29.39 8.00
N THR A 602 -38.76 -30.47 7.80
CA THR A 602 -40.05 -30.40 7.10
C THR A 602 -41.08 -29.71 7.98
N VAL A 603 -41.73 -28.69 7.44
CA VAL A 603 -42.80 -27.92 8.08
C VAL A 603 -44.10 -28.12 7.33
N ASP A 604 -45.21 -28.21 8.08
CA ASP A 604 -46.54 -28.29 7.49
C ASP A 604 -46.95 -26.92 6.97
N THR A 605 -47.29 -26.84 5.69
CA THR A 605 -47.83 -25.62 5.06
C THR A 605 -49.25 -25.87 4.53
N PRO A 606 -50.05 -24.82 4.29
CA PRO A 606 -51.40 -24.97 3.75
C PRO A 606 -51.47 -25.71 2.41
N THR A 607 -50.37 -25.77 1.65
CA THR A 607 -50.26 -26.45 0.36
C THR A 607 -49.60 -27.83 0.43
N GLY A 608 -49.30 -28.33 1.63
CA GLY A 608 -48.62 -29.61 1.88
C GLY A 608 -47.33 -29.45 2.71
N PRO A 609 -46.68 -30.56 3.09
CA PRO A 609 -45.38 -30.50 3.78
C PRO A 609 -44.32 -29.87 2.87
N ALA A 610 -43.62 -28.86 3.36
CA ALA A 610 -42.52 -28.21 2.66
C ALA A 610 -41.25 -28.29 3.51
N VAL A 611 -40.09 -28.44 2.88
CA VAL A 611 -38.82 -28.48 3.61
C VAL A 611 -38.35 -27.07 3.91
N ALA A 612 -37.90 -26.76 5.12
CA ALA A 612 -37.24 -25.49 5.43
C ALA A 612 -35.79 -25.49 4.91
N ILE A 613 -35.16 -24.32 4.81
CA ILE A 613 -33.75 -24.18 4.47
C ILE A 613 -33.08 -23.44 5.62
N ASP A 614 -32.08 -24.07 6.22
CA ASP A 614 -31.23 -23.44 7.22
C ASP A 614 -30.12 -22.70 6.46
N THR A 615 -29.94 -21.40 6.73
CA THR A 615 -29.08 -20.54 5.92
C THR A 615 -28.03 -19.82 6.75
N GLN A 616 -26.79 -19.82 6.29
CA GLN A 616 -25.68 -19.05 6.85
C GLN A 616 -25.06 -18.25 5.72
N ARG A 617 -25.01 -16.91 5.82
CA ARG A 617 -24.51 -16.05 4.73
C ARG A 617 -23.66 -14.91 5.25
N ILE A 618 -22.61 -14.58 4.51
CA ILE A 618 -21.78 -13.39 4.73
C ILE A 618 -21.50 -12.72 3.37
N GLY A 619 -21.69 -11.41 3.33
CA GLY A 619 -21.37 -10.56 2.19
C GLY A 619 -20.51 -9.40 2.69
N THR A 620 -19.27 -9.29 2.21
CA THR A 620 -18.34 -8.25 2.69
C THR A 620 -17.27 -7.95 1.67
N GLN A 621 -16.68 -6.75 1.78
CA GLN A 621 -15.49 -6.36 1.04
C GLN A 621 -14.34 -6.19 2.02
N VAL A 622 -13.23 -6.89 1.79
CA VAL A 622 -12.05 -6.86 2.67
C VAL A 622 -10.77 -6.66 1.87
N LEU A 623 -9.79 -6.00 2.46
CA LEU A 623 -8.42 -5.91 1.95
C LEU A 623 -7.56 -6.88 2.77
N VAL A 624 -6.85 -7.78 2.09
CA VAL A 624 -6.04 -8.83 2.72
C VAL A 624 -4.68 -8.90 2.05
N ASP A 625 -3.64 -9.15 2.84
CA ASP A 625 -2.28 -9.35 2.34
C ASP A 625 -2.16 -10.69 1.59
N ASN A 626 -1.25 -10.74 0.60
CA ASN A 626 -1.06 -11.93 -0.22
C ASN A 626 -0.55 -13.12 0.61
N GLY A 627 -1.34 -14.19 0.68
CA GLY A 627 -1.03 -15.42 1.39
C GLY A 627 -1.42 -15.40 2.87
N GLU A 628 -1.94 -14.28 3.40
CA GLU A 628 -2.38 -14.17 4.78
C GLU A 628 -3.86 -14.55 4.94
N THR A 629 -4.21 -15.01 6.13
CA THR A 629 -5.58 -15.42 6.46
C THR A 629 -6.22 -14.40 7.38
N ILE A 630 -7.38 -13.88 7.00
CA ILE A 630 -8.19 -13.01 7.85
C ILE A 630 -9.48 -13.72 8.30
N VAL A 631 -9.95 -13.39 9.50
CA VAL A 631 -11.28 -13.77 9.99
C VAL A 631 -12.29 -12.75 9.46
N LEU A 632 -13.21 -13.18 8.62
CA LEU A 632 -14.28 -12.31 8.08
C LEU A 632 -15.36 -12.02 9.13
N GLY A 633 -15.62 -12.98 10.01
CA GLY A 633 -16.60 -12.87 11.06
C GLY A 633 -16.96 -14.23 11.66
N GLY A 634 -17.89 -14.20 12.62
CA GLY A 634 -18.38 -15.39 13.27
C GLY A 634 -19.64 -15.15 14.10
N ILE A 635 -20.28 -16.23 14.53
CA ILE A 635 -21.48 -16.21 15.37
C ILE A 635 -21.24 -17.18 16.53
N TYR A 636 -21.38 -16.69 17.74
CA TYR A 636 -21.38 -17.51 18.95
C TYR A 636 -22.78 -17.49 19.57
N GLN A 637 -23.32 -18.67 19.84
CA GLN A 637 -24.63 -18.84 20.46
C GLN A 637 -24.51 -19.85 21.60
N GLN A 638 -25.09 -19.51 22.75
CA GLN A 638 -25.24 -20.41 23.88
C GLN A 638 -26.68 -20.38 24.40
N ASN A 639 -27.25 -21.56 24.62
CA ASN A 639 -28.59 -21.73 25.17
C ASN A 639 -28.53 -22.61 26.42
N LEU A 640 -28.91 -22.04 27.57
CA LEU A 640 -28.94 -22.70 28.86
C LEU A 640 -30.40 -22.85 29.32
N ILE A 641 -30.89 -24.08 29.37
CA ILE A 641 -32.25 -24.39 29.78
C ILE A 641 -32.17 -25.27 31.03
N SER A 642 -32.61 -24.72 32.17
CA SER A 642 -32.80 -25.49 33.40
C SER A 642 -34.29 -25.59 33.71
N ARG A 643 -34.78 -26.81 33.92
CA ARG A 643 -36.18 -27.10 34.20
C ARG A 643 -36.26 -28.02 35.41
N VAL A 644 -37.04 -27.61 36.42
CA VAL A 644 -37.31 -28.43 37.60
C VAL A 644 -38.81 -28.61 37.77
N SER A 645 -39.27 -29.86 37.67
CA SER A 645 -40.65 -30.26 37.96
C SER A 645 -40.67 -30.93 39.33
N LYS A 646 -41.47 -30.45 40.28
CA LYS A 646 -41.43 -30.95 41.66
C LYS A 646 -42.79 -31.00 42.34
N VAL A 647 -42.93 -31.86 43.34
CA VAL A 647 -44.06 -31.84 44.27
C VAL A 647 -43.90 -30.62 45.18
N PRO A 648 -44.92 -29.74 45.31
CA PRO A 648 -44.87 -28.59 46.21
C PRO A 648 -44.51 -29.00 47.64
N ILE A 649 -43.72 -28.17 48.33
CA ILE A 649 -43.21 -28.39 49.69
C ILE A 649 -42.18 -29.54 49.77
N LEU A 650 -42.54 -30.75 49.36
CA LEU A 650 -41.70 -31.95 49.52
C LEU A 650 -40.44 -31.92 48.63
N GLY A 651 -40.52 -31.33 47.44
CA GLY A 651 -39.38 -31.19 46.52
C GLY A 651 -38.28 -30.24 46.97
N ASP A 652 -38.54 -29.40 47.98
CA ASP A 652 -37.61 -28.37 48.47
C ASP A 652 -36.94 -28.74 49.80
N ILE A 653 -37.25 -29.91 50.37
CA ILE A 653 -36.64 -30.38 51.62
C ILE A 653 -35.15 -30.70 51.36
N PRO A 654 -34.21 -30.19 52.17
CA PRO A 654 -32.81 -30.56 52.06
C PRO A 654 -32.61 -32.08 52.17
N LEU A 655 -31.61 -32.63 51.45
CA LEU A 655 -31.26 -34.06 51.38
C LEU A 655 -32.30 -34.97 50.71
N VAL A 656 -33.59 -34.84 51.03
CA VAL A 656 -34.64 -35.77 50.55
C VAL A 656 -35.51 -35.22 49.43
N GLY A 657 -35.50 -33.91 49.17
CA GLY A 657 -36.32 -33.28 48.14
C GLY A 657 -36.03 -33.75 46.71
N PHE A 658 -34.86 -34.34 46.50
CA PHE A 658 -34.52 -35.09 45.28
C PHE A 658 -35.54 -36.19 44.95
N LEU A 659 -36.12 -36.86 45.96
CA LEU A 659 -37.09 -37.93 45.76
C LEU A 659 -38.48 -37.43 45.29
N PHE A 660 -38.64 -36.12 45.15
CA PHE A 660 -39.92 -35.47 44.85
C PHE A 660 -39.79 -34.48 43.69
N ARG A 661 -38.70 -34.56 42.89
CA ARG A 661 -38.47 -33.68 41.76
C ARG A 661 -37.81 -34.40 40.58
N ASN A 662 -38.03 -33.88 39.39
CA ASN A 662 -37.26 -34.13 38.18
C ASN A 662 -36.47 -32.84 37.85
N SER A 663 -35.19 -32.98 37.52
CA SER A 663 -34.32 -31.91 37.04
C SER A 663 -33.84 -32.23 35.63
N THR A 664 -34.02 -31.28 34.72
CA THR A 664 -33.48 -31.32 33.36
C THR A 664 -32.61 -30.09 33.14
N ASP A 665 -31.34 -30.29 32.83
CA ASP A 665 -30.38 -29.24 32.52
C ASP A 665 -29.82 -29.47 31.10
N LYS A 666 -29.94 -28.45 30.25
CA LYS A 666 -29.51 -28.51 28.85
C LYS A 666 -28.66 -27.30 28.50
N ASN A 667 -27.48 -27.54 27.96
CA ASN A 667 -26.52 -26.53 27.52
C ASN A 667 -26.14 -26.79 26.07
N GLU A 668 -26.65 -25.96 25.16
CA GLU A 668 -26.32 -26.02 23.72
C GLU A 668 -25.37 -24.87 23.39
N ARG A 669 -24.22 -25.18 22.82
CA ARG A 669 -23.23 -24.20 22.36
C ARG A 669 -22.98 -24.39 20.88
N GLN A 670 -23.01 -23.29 20.13
CA GLN A 670 -22.72 -23.28 18.72
C GLN A 670 -21.81 -22.10 18.37
N GLU A 671 -20.73 -22.39 17.66
CA GLU A 671 -19.78 -21.39 17.17
C GLU A 671 -19.58 -21.55 15.67
N LEU A 672 -19.61 -20.44 14.94
CA LEU A 672 -19.34 -20.34 13.51
C LEU A 672 -18.22 -19.34 13.31
N LEU A 673 -17.18 -19.72 12.57
CA LEU A 673 -16.09 -18.83 12.15
C LEU A 673 -15.85 -18.96 10.65
N ILE A 674 -15.62 -17.84 9.99
CA ILE A 674 -15.36 -17.78 8.55
C ILE A 674 -14.03 -17.10 8.30
N PHE A 675 -13.14 -17.79 7.59
CA PHE A 675 -11.81 -17.33 7.24
C PHE A 675 -11.67 -17.23 5.72
N VAL A 676 -10.81 -16.32 5.26
CA VAL A 676 -10.41 -16.26 3.85
C VAL A 676 -8.91 -16.03 3.73
N THR A 677 -8.31 -16.64 2.71
CA THR A 677 -6.89 -16.56 2.38
C THR A 677 -6.77 -16.37 0.86
N PRO A 678 -6.45 -15.16 0.36
CA PRO A 678 -6.07 -14.98 -1.04
C PRO A 678 -4.60 -15.33 -1.26
N LYS A 679 -4.28 -15.85 -2.44
CA LYS A 679 -2.91 -16.09 -2.89
C LYS A 679 -2.77 -15.72 -4.36
N ILE A 680 -1.92 -14.75 -4.65
CA ILE A 680 -1.56 -14.38 -6.03
C ILE A 680 -0.72 -15.53 -6.61
N VAL A 681 -1.14 -16.04 -7.77
CA VAL A 681 -0.43 -17.11 -8.48
C VAL A 681 0.66 -16.46 -9.33
N ASN A 682 1.92 -16.73 -9.00
CA ASN A 682 3.06 -16.30 -9.81
C ASN A 682 3.41 -17.41 -10.81
N GLU A 683 3.60 -17.07 -12.08
CA GLU A 683 3.90 -18.01 -13.19
C GLU A 683 5.26 -18.74 -13.08
N LYS A 684 6.03 -18.55 -12.01
CA LYS A 684 7.28 -19.31 -11.78
C LYS A 684 6.97 -20.69 -11.22
N LEU A 685 6.53 -21.61 -12.09
CA LEU A 685 6.55 -23.06 -11.88
C LEU A 685 7.24 -23.76 -13.03
#